data_AF-A0AAD7P5L2-F1
#
_entry.id   AF-A0AAD7P5L2-F1
#
_cell.length_a   1.000
_cell.length_b   1.000
_cell.length_c   1.000
_cell.angle_alpha   90.00
_cell.angle_beta   90.00
_cell.angle_gamma   90.00
#
_symmetry.space_group_name_H-M   'P 1'
#
loop_
_entity.id
_entity.type
_entity.pdbx_description
1 polymer ?
#
loop_
_entity_poly.entity_id
_entity_poly.type
_entity_poly.pdbx_seq_one_letter_code
_entity_poly.pdbx_strand_id
1 'polypeptide(L)'
;MCTRLHERLKQEKNVLVILDDLWEGIHLRKIGIPFGGDRKGCKVLLTSRSQEVLSNQMVTRKDFLLGVLPEEEALELFKEMAGLDEDLMENSELLFTATEVAEKCAGLPIALVTIGKALRNKSLFEWRDALRQLKRPTFRNISQMKEVVDSSIKLSFDYLESEELKNIFLLSATEMDYTISFTEMLKYSVELRLFRDIYTIEAARDRLHALINKLKATCLLQDGYSSDRFTMHDVVRDVAMTIASNLHHAFVMRFDKLNDWPEKDQLRIYTSISLRLRDIGRLPEVASCKQLTQLQLLDLGNCSKLEVIPPNVLSNFIKLEELNMENSFSGLESEEANSKEINANLIELNCLPELNTLDIRIRDPSAMPMDLFKKLERYKILIGDVWNWFGNYKTSRTLKLKINMSFHLVQGIQRLLERVEDLHLDELSSVKNVLYELNQEGFPYLKHLLIQNNADIEYIVNSMDLELFHPGKAFPVLESLIIHNLIKLENICIGLLSVESFSKLQVIKVKSCHKLKNLFTFSMVRSLSRLFEIEVSECNFIQEIVTLRREDCIDNLHSHKLEFHQLHSLTLQNLTALFHFDMKTSFHMENDYAACMPLFCEKALFPNLKTLVITNMNNLETIWSVDHVTPNSFGKLKLLKIQCCMKLQTVVPSHMLRKPQNLEILTVGDCSSLKEIFRLDAGDEAHGNHVVTQLKNLSLDRLSKLKHIWNRDPEGIFSFQTLQVVKVNECEMLENIFPASVAKYLQLLEELDIRFCAILETIVAKEETIKATIRVAFPQLFSLTLGHLSKLKNFYPGPGVQTIECPQLKRLDASNCHELDLGMEYQTSRATHEVDRQDVEIKQPVFLIEKAIPNLETMSLNNKDTLRLLNGQSSSTTRFRKQKVLVLSFLDNEEAVNFPYRLLLRSVPTVEELGLVSISLKEIFPSGRQMEIQEQGTTIMHLKRLLLARLPNLENICGEGSELDPLLEKLETLCVWECSSLIKLVPSTVSFKNLAVLEIKNCGKLVNLLAPSTAKSLAQLTILRIVECKILEEVITNDEDEDEIEFRHLQFLVLLYLPELIRFSSANWALKFAQLTDAIVKGCPKMEVFLMDF
;
A
#
# COMPACT_ATOMS: atom_id res chain seq x y z
N MET A 1 -20.90 23.55 -0.76
CA MET A 1 -20.94 22.14 -1.22
C MET A 1 -22.33 21.75 -1.73
N CYS A 2 -23.39 21.88 -0.92
CA CYS A 2 -24.77 21.57 -1.31
C CYS A 2 -25.28 22.34 -2.55
N THR A 3 -24.92 23.62 -2.72
CA THR A 3 -25.29 24.40 -3.92
C THR A 3 -24.68 23.84 -5.21
N ARG A 4 -23.42 23.37 -5.14
CA ARG A 4 -22.74 22.68 -6.25
C ARG A 4 -23.40 21.34 -6.56
N LEU A 5 -23.84 20.57 -5.55
CA LEU A 5 -24.57 19.32 -5.74
C LEU A 5 -25.95 19.56 -6.41
N HIS A 6 -26.63 20.65 -6.04
CA HIS A 6 -27.94 21.02 -6.61
C HIS A 6 -27.87 21.38 -8.08
N GLU A 7 -26.92 22.23 -8.46
CA GLU A 7 -26.65 22.61 -9.84
C GLU A 7 -26.26 21.38 -10.68
N ARG A 8 -25.42 20.51 -10.12
CA ARG A 8 -24.99 19.24 -10.73
C ARG A 8 -26.16 18.30 -11.04
N LEU A 9 -26.98 18.02 -10.04
CA LEU A 9 -28.15 17.13 -10.18
C LEU A 9 -29.26 17.78 -11.04
N LYS A 10 -29.27 19.12 -11.14
CA LYS A 10 -30.08 19.91 -12.09
C LYS A 10 -29.50 19.98 -13.50
N GLN A 11 -28.33 19.41 -13.78
CA GLN A 11 -27.81 19.30 -15.15
C GLN A 11 -28.20 17.95 -15.77
N GLU A 12 -28.38 16.89 -14.98
CA GLU A 12 -28.66 15.52 -15.47
C GLU A 12 -30.06 15.04 -15.88
N LYS A 13 -30.18 14.47 -17.08
CA LYS A 13 -31.42 13.97 -17.67
C LYS A 13 -32.01 12.79 -16.93
N ASN A 14 -31.21 11.83 -16.45
CA ASN A 14 -31.69 10.69 -15.65
C ASN A 14 -30.69 10.40 -14.53
N VAL A 15 -31.09 10.62 -13.28
CA VAL A 15 -30.26 10.37 -12.10
C VAL A 15 -30.91 9.29 -11.26
N LEU A 16 -30.12 8.35 -10.74
CA LEU A 16 -30.54 7.52 -9.61
C LEU A 16 -29.71 7.92 -8.39
N VAL A 17 -30.34 8.59 -7.43
CA VAL A 17 -29.71 8.83 -6.12
C VAL A 17 -30.22 7.75 -5.17
N ILE A 18 -29.31 6.99 -4.57
CA ILE A 18 -29.65 6.01 -3.52
C ILE A 18 -29.29 6.65 -2.19
N LEU A 19 -30.31 6.95 -1.38
CA LEU A 19 -30.14 7.33 0.01
C LEU A 19 -30.51 6.12 0.85
N ASP A 20 -29.48 5.48 1.39
CA ASP A 20 -29.61 4.25 2.17
C ASP A 20 -29.80 4.57 3.65
N ASP A 21 -30.69 3.85 4.32
CA ASP A 21 -31.04 3.92 5.74
C ASP A 21 -31.42 5.33 6.25
N LEU A 22 -32.54 5.87 5.75
CA LEU A 22 -33.07 7.16 6.20
C LEU A 22 -33.88 7.05 7.49
N TRP A 23 -33.49 7.83 8.51
CA TRP A 23 -34.13 7.82 9.85
C TRP A 23 -35.19 8.91 10.02
N GLU A 24 -35.04 10.04 9.33
CA GLU A 24 -35.99 11.16 9.33
C GLU A 24 -36.09 11.82 7.96
N GLY A 25 -37.15 12.61 7.76
CA GLY A 25 -37.39 13.35 6.54
C GLY A 25 -36.33 14.41 6.29
N ILE A 26 -35.59 14.27 5.19
CA ILE A 26 -34.57 15.23 4.80
C ILE A 26 -35.11 16.14 3.70
N HIS A 27 -34.89 17.44 3.82
CA HIS A 27 -35.17 18.39 2.75
C HIS A 27 -34.14 18.26 1.64
N LEU A 28 -34.43 17.38 0.68
CA LEU A 28 -33.58 17.09 -0.48
C LEU A 28 -33.03 18.38 -1.14
N ARG A 29 -33.87 19.40 -1.33
CA ARG A 29 -33.46 20.70 -1.91
C ARG A 29 -32.38 21.44 -1.09
N LYS A 30 -32.40 21.34 0.24
CA LYS A 30 -31.42 22.00 1.13
C LYS A 30 -30.04 21.34 1.06
N ILE A 31 -30.00 20.01 0.96
CA ILE A 31 -28.74 19.27 0.79
C ILE A 31 -28.25 19.29 -0.67
N GLY A 32 -29.09 19.79 -1.57
CA GLY A 32 -28.76 20.01 -2.97
C GLY A 32 -29.19 18.89 -3.90
N ILE A 33 -30.25 18.15 -3.56
CA ILE A 33 -30.90 17.17 -4.44
C ILE A 33 -32.20 17.79 -4.97
N PRO A 34 -32.38 17.96 -6.29
CA PRO A 34 -33.59 18.52 -6.86
C PRO A 34 -34.80 17.61 -6.63
N PHE A 35 -35.93 18.20 -6.23
CA PHE A 35 -37.15 17.48 -5.82
C PHE A 35 -38.42 18.19 -6.32
N GLY A 36 -39.44 17.43 -6.73
CA GLY A 36 -40.71 17.97 -7.23
C GLY A 36 -40.70 18.34 -8.72
N GLY A 37 -41.55 19.30 -9.12
CA GLY A 37 -41.72 19.77 -10.50
C GLY A 37 -40.49 20.43 -11.14
N ASP A 38 -39.39 20.51 -10.39
CA ASP A 38 -38.12 21.09 -10.79
C ASP A 38 -37.41 20.30 -11.89
N ARG A 39 -37.74 19.00 -12.09
CA ARG A 39 -37.22 18.21 -13.23
C ARG A 39 -37.91 16.87 -13.48
N LYS A 40 -38.15 16.54 -14.76
CA LYS A 40 -38.61 15.22 -15.23
C LYS A 40 -37.40 14.33 -15.57
N GLY A 41 -36.81 13.61 -14.59
CA GLY A 41 -35.64 12.75 -14.86
C GLY A 41 -34.89 12.18 -13.64
N CYS A 42 -34.86 12.89 -12.52
CA CYS A 42 -34.24 12.39 -11.29
C CYS A 42 -35.16 11.37 -10.58
N LYS A 43 -34.66 10.15 -10.39
CA LYS A 43 -35.25 9.12 -9.53
C LYS A 43 -34.40 9.04 -8.27
N VAL A 44 -35.05 9.11 -7.12
CA VAL A 44 -34.38 8.91 -5.83
C VAL A 44 -34.91 7.62 -5.27
N LEU A 45 -34.03 6.63 -5.11
CA LEU A 45 -34.31 5.43 -4.35
C LEU A 45 -33.95 5.71 -2.90
N LEU A 46 -34.95 5.61 -2.05
CA LEU A 46 -34.82 5.79 -0.62
C LEU A 46 -35.02 4.43 0.01
N THR A 47 -34.13 4.02 0.89
CA THR A 47 -34.39 2.91 1.80
C THR A 47 -34.59 3.50 3.20
N SER A 48 -35.56 2.98 3.93
CA SER A 48 -35.83 3.37 5.31
C SER A 48 -36.57 2.24 5.99
N ARG A 49 -36.34 2.10 7.30
CA ARG A 49 -37.09 1.20 8.16
C ARG A 49 -38.47 1.73 8.53
N SER A 50 -38.76 3.01 8.27
CA SER A 50 -40.05 3.64 8.55
C SER A 50 -40.80 3.95 7.26
N GLN A 51 -41.92 3.25 7.06
CA GLN A 51 -42.82 3.59 5.96
C GLN A 51 -43.35 5.01 6.10
N GLU A 52 -43.52 5.54 7.31
CA GLU A 52 -43.94 6.92 7.53
C GLU A 52 -42.89 7.94 7.05
N VAL A 53 -41.60 7.65 7.25
CA VAL A 53 -40.52 8.50 6.72
C VAL A 53 -40.56 8.54 5.20
N LEU A 54 -40.76 7.39 4.53
CA LEU A 54 -40.86 7.34 3.07
C LEU A 54 -42.15 7.99 2.55
N SER A 55 -43.30 7.57 3.06
CA SER A 55 -44.63 7.94 2.53
C SER A 55 -45.13 9.30 3.00
N ASN A 56 -44.94 9.68 4.27
CA ASN A 56 -45.46 10.93 4.84
C ASN A 56 -44.43 12.06 4.86
N GLN A 57 -43.17 11.77 5.19
CA GLN A 57 -42.14 12.81 5.35
C GLN A 57 -41.39 13.10 4.05
N MET A 58 -40.94 12.05 3.34
CA MET A 58 -40.25 12.15 2.05
C MET A 58 -41.21 12.15 0.86
N VAL A 59 -42.46 11.71 1.06
CA VAL A 59 -43.55 11.70 0.07
C VAL A 59 -43.17 10.96 -1.21
N THR A 60 -42.73 9.71 -1.07
CA THR A 60 -42.33 8.82 -2.16
C THR A 60 -43.46 8.52 -3.14
N ARG A 61 -43.12 8.34 -4.43
CA ARG A 61 -44.11 8.05 -5.49
C ARG A 61 -44.56 6.59 -5.55
N LYS A 62 -43.68 5.66 -5.17
CA LYS A 62 -43.95 4.23 -5.19
C LYS A 62 -43.06 3.57 -4.14
N ASP A 63 -43.71 2.89 -3.21
CA ASP A 63 -43.03 2.16 -2.15
C ASP A 63 -42.95 0.69 -2.51
N PHE A 64 -41.75 0.11 -2.34
CA PHE A 64 -41.51 -1.31 -2.49
C PHE A 64 -41.26 -1.87 -1.09
N LEU A 65 -42.29 -2.50 -0.53
CA LEU A 65 -42.13 -3.26 0.70
C LEU A 65 -41.36 -4.54 0.37
N LEU A 66 -40.13 -4.63 0.87
CA LEU A 66 -39.36 -5.87 0.82
C LEU A 66 -40.05 -6.89 1.74
N GLY A 67 -40.50 -7.99 1.15
CA GLY A 67 -41.09 -9.10 1.89
C GLY A 67 -40.04 -9.91 2.63
N VAL A 68 -40.52 -10.81 3.48
CA VAL A 68 -39.68 -11.83 4.13
C VAL A 68 -39.41 -12.99 3.16
N LEU A 69 -38.40 -13.81 3.45
CA LEU A 69 -38.13 -15.01 2.65
C LEU A 69 -39.32 -15.98 2.70
N PRO A 70 -39.66 -16.64 1.58
CA PRO A 70 -40.60 -17.75 1.58
C PRO A 70 -40.16 -18.85 2.56
N GLU A 71 -41.11 -19.59 3.14
CA GLU A 71 -40.85 -20.59 4.18
C GLU A 71 -39.82 -21.64 3.75
N GLU A 72 -39.87 -22.12 2.50
CA GLU A 72 -38.93 -23.10 1.97
C GLU A 72 -37.50 -22.53 1.90
N GLU A 73 -37.31 -21.35 1.31
CA GLU A 73 -36.01 -20.67 1.22
C GLU A 73 -35.46 -20.27 2.61
N ALA A 74 -36.35 -19.84 3.51
CA ALA A 74 -36.00 -19.49 4.88
C ALA A 74 -35.49 -20.72 5.66
N LEU A 75 -36.15 -21.86 5.50
CA LEU A 75 -35.79 -23.11 6.14
C LEU A 75 -34.48 -23.68 5.57
N GLU A 76 -34.28 -23.62 4.25
CA GLU A 76 -33.02 -24.02 3.61
C GLU A 76 -31.85 -23.17 4.10
N LEU A 77 -32.00 -21.84 4.09
CA LEU A 77 -30.99 -20.92 4.60
C LEU A 77 -30.68 -21.19 6.08
N PHE A 78 -31.70 -21.46 6.90
CA PHE A 78 -31.51 -21.76 8.31
C PHE A 78 -30.73 -23.06 8.55
N LYS A 79 -31.08 -24.14 7.82
CA LYS A 79 -30.40 -25.44 7.91
C LYS A 79 -28.92 -25.32 7.56
N GLU A 80 -28.61 -24.59 6.49
CA GLU A 80 -27.24 -24.32 6.07
C GLU A 80 -26.46 -23.60 7.18
N MET A 81 -27.02 -22.54 7.75
CA MET A 81 -26.34 -21.76 8.80
C MET A 81 -26.20 -22.51 10.12
N ALA A 82 -27.15 -23.39 10.45
CA ALA A 82 -27.10 -24.25 11.63
C ALA A 82 -26.17 -25.47 11.46
N GLY A 83 -25.66 -25.73 10.25
CA GLY A 83 -24.78 -26.86 9.96
C GLY A 83 -25.48 -28.22 10.08
N LEU A 84 -26.72 -28.30 9.60
CA LEU A 84 -27.50 -29.55 9.57
C LEU A 84 -27.21 -30.29 8.25
N ASP A 85 -26.24 -31.20 8.27
CA ASP A 85 -25.83 -32.03 7.12
C ASP A 85 -26.82 -33.18 6.84
N GLU A 86 -26.72 -33.82 5.67
CA GLU A 86 -27.64 -34.89 5.22
C GLU A 86 -27.72 -36.08 6.21
N ASP A 87 -26.64 -36.42 6.91
CA ASP A 87 -26.59 -37.50 7.91
C ASP A 87 -27.36 -37.17 9.22
N LEU A 88 -27.50 -35.88 9.58
CA LEU A 88 -28.26 -35.44 10.75
C LEU A 88 -29.78 -35.35 10.46
N MET A 89 -30.17 -35.45 9.19
CA MET A 89 -31.58 -35.43 8.78
C MET A 89 -32.35 -36.71 9.14
N GLU A 90 -31.68 -37.76 9.62
CA GLU A 90 -32.33 -38.95 10.19
C GLU A 90 -33.00 -38.65 11.56
N ASN A 91 -32.58 -37.60 12.28
CA ASN A 91 -33.17 -37.21 13.55
C ASN A 91 -34.40 -36.31 13.34
N SER A 92 -35.57 -36.95 13.19
CA SER A 92 -36.86 -36.29 12.99
C SER A 92 -37.19 -35.22 14.05
N GLU A 93 -36.73 -35.38 15.29
CA GLU A 93 -37.06 -34.46 16.38
C GLU A 93 -36.22 -33.17 16.34
N LEU A 94 -34.94 -33.26 15.96
CA LEU A 94 -34.09 -32.09 15.73
C LEU A 94 -34.57 -31.31 14.51
N LEU A 95 -34.95 -32.00 13.44
CA LEU A 95 -35.48 -31.36 12.23
C LEU A 95 -36.82 -30.64 12.50
N PHE A 96 -37.70 -31.25 13.31
CA PHE A 96 -38.94 -30.60 13.76
C PHE A 96 -38.65 -29.33 14.57
N THR A 97 -37.72 -29.42 15.53
CA THR A 97 -37.34 -28.27 16.37
C THR A 97 -36.69 -27.17 15.53
N ALA A 98 -35.84 -27.51 14.56
CA ALA A 98 -35.19 -26.57 13.64
C ALA A 98 -36.21 -25.85 12.75
N THR A 99 -37.24 -26.57 12.29
CA THR A 99 -38.34 -26.00 11.51
C THR A 99 -39.13 -25.00 12.36
N GLU A 100 -39.50 -25.37 13.59
CA GLU A 100 -40.19 -24.44 14.51
C GLU A 100 -39.34 -23.19 14.85
N VAL A 101 -38.01 -23.31 14.96
CA VAL A 101 -37.12 -22.16 15.19
C VAL A 101 -37.07 -21.25 13.96
N ALA A 102 -36.93 -21.80 12.76
CA ALA A 102 -36.93 -21.04 11.51
C ALA A 102 -38.27 -20.30 11.29
N GLU A 103 -39.40 -20.96 11.60
CA GLU A 103 -40.73 -20.33 11.58
C GLU A 103 -40.81 -19.14 12.55
N LYS A 104 -40.18 -19.23 13.73
CA LYS A 104 -40.15 -18.11 14.70
C LYS A 104 -39.29 -16.93 14.25
N CYS A 105 -38.35 -17.14 13.34
CA CYS A 105 -37.61 -16.06 12.69
C CYS A 105 -38.41 -15.33 11.61
N ALA A 106 -39.64 -15.78 11.32
CA ALA A 106 -40.60 -15.12 10.43
C ALA A 106 -40.03 -14.79 9.04
N GLY A 107 -39.15 -15.64 8.51
CA GLY A 107 -38.52 -15.44 7.19
C GLY A 107 -37.52 -14.29 7.11
N LEU A 108 -37.11 -13.69 8.24
CA LEU A 108 -36.16 -12.57 8.26
C LEU A 108 -34.72 -13.08 8.13
N PRO A 109 -33.97 -12.75 7.06
CA PRO A 109 -32.64 -13.30 6.82
C PRO A 109 -31.67 -13.07 7.99
N ILE A 110 -31.66 -11.86 8.56
CA ILE A 110 -30.76 -11.54 9.68
C ILE A 110 -31.06 -12.37 10.94
N ALA A 111 -32.34 -12.62 11.24
CA ALA A 111 -32.72 -13.45 12.38
C ALA A 111 -32.34 -14.92 12.15
N LEU A 112 -32.64 -15.46 10.95
CA LEU A 112 -32.34 -16.82 10.54
C LEU A 112 -30.83 -17.12 10.59
N VAL A 113 -30.00 -16.25 10.00
CA VAL A 113 -28.54 -16.43 9.96
C VAL A 113 -27.95 -16.31 11.37
N THR A 114 -28.34 -15.30 12.15
CA THR A 114 -27.75 -15.05 13.47
C THR A 114 -28.11 -16.12 14.49
N ILE A 115 -29.35 -16.63 14.51
CA ILE A 115 -29.73 -17.71 15.45
C ILE A 115 -29.29 -19.08 14.95
N GLY A 116 -29.31 -19.32 13.63
CA GLY A 116 -28.82 -20.58 13.03
C GLY A 116 -27.36 -20.84 13.40
N LYS A 117 -26.50 -19.83 13.22
CA LYS A 117 -25.09 -19.95 13.62
C LYS A 117 -24.86 -20.05 15.13
N ALA A 118 -25.72 -19.45 15.96
CA ALA A 118 -25.63 -19.56 17.42
C ALA A 118 -26.02 -20.96 17.94
N LEU A 119 -26.95 -21.63 17.25
CA LEU A 119 -27.42 -22.98 17.58
C LEU A 119 -26.60 -24.10 16.93
N ARG A 120 -25.65 -23.74 16.05
CA ARG A 120 -24.73 -24.70 15.44
C ARG A 120 -23.95 -25.47 16.50
N ASN A 121 -23.91 -26.79 16.38
CA ASN A 121 -23.27 -27.72 17.31
C ASN A 121 -23.84 -27.70 18.75
N LYS A 122 -25.04 -27.15 18.97
CA LYS A 122 -25.73 -27.18 20.28
C LYS A 122 -26.57 -28.44 20.46
N SER A 123 -26.82 -28.80 21.71
CA SER A 123 -27.63 -29.97 22.06
C SER A 123 -29.13 -29.74 21.81
N LEU A 124 -29.90 -30.81 21.59
CA LEU A 124 -31.36 -30.72 21.41
C LEU A 124 -32.08 -30.01 22.58
N PHE A 125 -31.54 -30.09 23.80
CA PHE A 125 -32.09 -29.36 24.96
C PHE A 125 -31.94 -27.85 24.82
N GLU A 126 -30.79 -27.37 24.33
CA GLU A 126 -30.54 -25.96 24.05
C GLU A 126 -31.39 -25.47 22.88
N TRP A 127 -31.59 -26.29 21.84
CA TRP A 127 -32.52 -26.00 20.74
C TRP A 127 -33.96 -25.80 21.23
N ARG A 128 -34.46 -26.70 22.10
CA ARG A 128 -35.79 -26.56 22.70
C ARG A 128 -35.88 -25.34 23.62
N ASP A 129 -34.81 -25.04 24.34
CA ASP A 129 -34.78 -23.86 25.22
C ASP A 129 -34.77 -22.55 24.41
N ALA A 130 -33.96 -22.47 23.35
CA ALA A 130 -33.97 -21.38 22.38
C ALA A 130 -35.37 -21.15 21.82
N LEU A 131 -36.05 -22.23 21.40
CA LEU A 131 -37.43 -22.15 20.92
C LEU A 131 -38.41 -21.64 22.00
N ARG A 132 -38.26 -22.05 23.26
CA ARG A 132 -39.08 -21.52 24.37
C ARG A 132 -38.80 -20.05 24.62
N GLN A 133 -37.56 -19.61 24.54
CA GLN A 133 -37.16 -18.22 24.73
C GLN A 133 -37.68 -17.34 23.59
N LEU A 134 -37.59 -17.79 22.33
CA LEU A 134 -38.19 -17.12 21.17
C LEU A 134 -39.73 -17.08 21.22
N LYS A 135 -40.37 -18.04 21.92
CA LYS A 135 -41.83 -18.04 22.16
C LYS A 135 -42.25 -17.06 23.28
N ARG A 136 -41.32 -16.50 24.07
CA ARG A 136 -41.62 -15.55 25.14
C ARG A 136 -41.50 -14.11 24.62
N PRO A 137 -42.46 -13.21 24.92
CA PRO A 137 -42.32 -11.80 24.56
C PRO A 137 -41.28 -11.13 25.45
N THR A 138 -40.23 -10.56 24.86
CA THR A 138 -39.09 -9.98 25.60
C THR A 138 -39.22 -8.46 25.77
N PHE A 139 -39.90 -7.77 24.86
CA PHE A 139 -39.99 -6.31 24.83
C PHE A 139 -41.46 -5.86 24.73
N ARG A 140 -41.95 -5.14 25.76
CA ARG A 140 -43.30 -4.58 25.73
C ARG A 140 -43.32 -3.34 24.82
N ASN A 141 -44.24 -3.32 23.86
CA ASN A 141 -44.54 -2.19 22.95
C ASN A 141 -43.54 -1.91 21.81
N ILE A 142 -43.25 -2.90 20.96
CA ILE A 142 -42.52 -2.70 19.69
C ILE A 142 -43.25 -3.46 18.56
N SER A 143 -43.09 -3.06 17.29
CA SER A 143 -43.61 -3.78 16.11
C SER A 143 -43.15 -5.25 16.07
N GLN A 144 -44.04 -6.19 15.70
CA GLN A 144 -43.80 -7.64 15.72
C GLN A 144 -42.50 -8.10 15.04
N MET A 145 -42.11 -7.48 13.90
CA MET A 145 -40.89 -7.85 13.17
C MET A 145 -39.60 -7.48 13.92
N LYS A 146 -39.57 -6.29 14.56
CA LYS A 146 -38.42 -5.85 15.35
C LYS A 146 -38.26 -6.69 16.62
N GLU A 147 -39.37 -7.12 17.24
CA GLU A 147 -39.32 -8.03 18.40
C GLU A 147 -38.68 -9.39 18.07
N VAL A 148 -38.96 -9.95 16.89
CA VAL A 148 -38.36 -11.21 16.42
C VAL A 148 -36.85 -11.04 16.24
N VAL A 149 -36.41 -9.98 15.55
CA VAL A 149 -34.98 -9.73 15.30
C VAL A 149 -34.22 -9.42 16.59
N ASP A 150 -34.78 -8.56 17.44
CA ASP A 150 -34.20 -8.21 18.73
C ASP A 150 -34.07 -9.45 19.62
N SER A 151 -35.08 -10.33 19.63
CA SER A 151 -35.04 -11.58 20.40
C SER A 151 -34.05 -12.60 19.83
N SER A 152 -33.94 -12.74 18.51
CA SER A 152 -32.97 -13.63 17.87
C SER A 152 -31.52 -13.17 18.10
N ILE A 153 -31.23 -11.88 17.91
CA ILE A 153 -29.88 -11.33 18.12
C ILE A 153 -29.52 -11.34 19.61
N LYS A 154 -30.47 -11.01 20.50
CA LYS A 154 -30.27 -11.12 21.95
C LYS A 154 -29.98 -12.54 22.39
N LEU A 155 -30.73 -13.52 21.86
CA LEU A 155 -30.51 -14.91 22.18
C LEU A 155 -29.13 -15.39 21.68
N SER A 156 -28.69 -14.94 20.51
CA SER A 156 -27.32 -15.19 20.03
C SER A 156 -26.25 -14.54 20.91
N PHE A 157 -26.51 -13.35 21.47
CA PHE A 157 -25.66 -12.73 22.48
C PHE A 157 -25.64 -13.53 23.79
N ASP A 158 -26.79 -14.00 24.26
CA ASP A 158 -26.90 -14.76 25.51
C ASP A 158 -26.13 -16.09 25.44
N TYR A 159 -26.12 -16.74 24.25
CA TYR A 159 -25.36 -17.95 23.96
C TYR A 159 -23.84 -17.75 23.76
N LEU A 160 -23.33 -16.50 23.81
CA LEU A 160 -21.88 -16.26 23.78
C LEU A 160 -21.20 -16.86 25.03
N GLU A 161 -20.13 -17.63 24.79
CA GLU A 161 -19.51 -18.52 25.79
C GLU A 161 -18.76 -17.82 26.93
N SER A 162 -18.37 -16.54 26.77
CA SER A 162 -17.58 -15.82 27.77
C SER A 162 -17.99 -14.36 27.94
N GLU A 163 -17.79 -13.84 29.15
CA GLU A 163 -18.02 -12.43 29.49
C GLU A 163 -17.10 -11.50 28.68
N GLU A 164 -15.87 -11.93 28.39
CA GLU A 164 -14.95 -11.21 27.51
C GLU A 164 -15.51 -11.05 26.09
N LEU A 165 -16.13 -12.11 25.55
CA LEU A 165 -16.73 -12.11 24.21
C LEU A 165 -17.96 -11.19 24.17
N LYS A 166 -18.76 -11.21 25.24
CA LYS A 166 -19.89 -10.29 25.44
C LYS A 166 -19.42 -8.82 25.53
N ASN A 167 -18.36 -8.55 26.29
CA ASN A 167 -17.81 -7.19 26.41
C ASN A 167 -17.23 -6.67 25.09
N ILE A 168 -16.51 -7.50 24.33
CA ILE A 168 -15.98 -7.11 23.00
C ILE A 168 -17.13 -6.86 22.01
N PHE A 169 -18.20 -7.66 22.06
CA PHE A 169 -19.38 -7.41 21.25
C PHE A 169 -20.03 -6.05 21.58
N LEU A 170 -20.25 -5.77 22.87
CA LEU A 170 -20.84 -4.49 23.30
C LEU A 170 -19.93 -3.30 22.97
N LEU A 171 -18.61 -3.42 23.19
CA LEU A 171 -17.63 -2.39 22.86
C LEU A 171 -17.59 -2.13 21.34
N SER A 172 -17.71 -3.17 20.51
CA SER A 172 -17.76 -3.03 19.05
C SER A 172 -18.95 -2.17 18.58
N ALA A 173 -20.07 -2.16 19.32
CA ALA A 173 -21.21 -1.33 19.01
C ALA A 173 -20.99 0.17 19.32
N THR A 174 -19.95 0.50 20.11
CA THR A 174 -19.68 1.87 20.59
C THR A 174 -18.80 2.71 19.66
N GLU A 175 -18.12 2.10 18.68
CA GLU A 175 -17.20 2.80 17.77
C GLU A 175 -17.91 3.71 16.74
N MET A 176 -17.42 4.93 16.55
CA MET A 176 -18.10 5.98 15.77
C MET A 176 -18.21 5.69 14.27
N ASP A 177 -17.27 4.92 13.72
CA ASP A 177 -17.25 4.53 12.30
C ASP A 177 -18.09 3.28 12.04
N TYR A 178 -18.69 3.18 10.84
CA TYR A 178 -19.26 1.92 10.34
C TYR A 178 -18.21 0.81 10.22
N THR A 179 -16.93 1.19 10.27
CA THR A 179 -15.76 0.32 10.17
C THR A 179 -14.83 0.48 11.36
N ILE A 180 -14.77 -0.55 12.19
CA ILE A 180 -14.01 -0.64 13.43
C ILE A 180 -12.57 -1.00 13.11
N SER A 181 -11.59 -0.22 13.62
CA SER A 181 -10.17 -0.59 13.56
C SER A 181 -9.84 -1.60 14.65
N PHE A 182 -9.13 -2.67 14.27
CA PHE A 182 -8.57 -3.63 15.19
C PHE A 182 -7.57 -2.99 16.15
N THR A 183 -6.76 -2.06 15.65
CA THR A 183 -5.76 -1.35 16.45
C THR A 183 -6.42 -0.48 17.54
N GLU A 184 -7.52 0.20 17.20
CA GLU A 184 -8.31 0.98 18.17
C GLU A 184 -9.02 0.06 19.18
N MET A 185 -9.61 -1.04 18.71
CA MET A 185 -10.25 -2.03 19.58
C MET A 185 -9.25 -2.69 20.56
N LEU A 186 -8.01 -2.90 20.12
CA LEU A 186 -6.92 -3.38 20.98
C LEU A 186 -6.55 -2.35 22.06
N LYS A 187 -6.51 -1.07 21.69
CA LYS A 187 -6.29 0.03 22.63
C LYS A 187 -7.38 0.02 23.72
N TYR A 188 -8.66 0.02 23.33
CA TYR A 188 -9.77 0.04 24.28
C TYR A 188 -9.87 -1.23 25.13
N SER A 189 -9.64 -2.41 24.57
CA SER A 189 -9.74 -3.65 25.33
C SER A 189 -8.66 -3.77 26.42
N VAL A 190 -7.48 -3.18 26.20
CA VAL A 190 -6.39 -3.08 27.18
C VAL A 190 -6.64 -1.94 28.19
N GLU A 191 -7.11 -0.78 27.74
CA GLU A 191 -7.46 0.37 28.60
C GLU A 191 -8.56 -0.02 29.60
N LEU A 192 -9.62 -0.67 29.13
CA LEU A 192 -10.76 -1.09 29.95
C LEU A 192 -10.52 -2.39 30.76
N ARG A 193 -9.30 -2.94 30.74
CA ARG A 193 -8.92 -4.20 31.44
C ARG A 193 -9.89 -5.37 31.16
N LEU A 194 -10.32 -5.53 29.91
CA LEU A 194 -11.32 -6.54 29.55
C LEU A 194 -10.82 -7.98 29.66
N PHE A 195 -9.50 -8.19 29.63
CA PHE A 195 -8.87 -9.50 29.72
C PHE A 195 -8.34 -9.74 31.13
N ARG A 196 -8.85 -10.78 31.82
CA ARG A 196 -8.33 -11.16 33.14
C ARG A 196 -6.99 -11.89 32.98
N ASP A 197 -6.04 -11.59 33.87
CA ASP A 197 -4.71 -12.23 33.94
C ASP A 197 -3.79 -12.07 32.71
N ILE A 198 -4.10 -11.11 31.82
CA ILE A 198 -3.23 -10.73 30.69
C ILE A 198 -2.53 -9.41 30.99
N TYR A 199 -1.21 -9.45 31.08
CA TYR A 199 -0.38 -8.29 31.46
C TYR A 199 0.51 -7.76 30.31
N THR A 200 0.47 -8.39 29.13
CA THR A 200 1.28 -7.99 27.95
C THR A 200 0.41 -7.67 26.74
N ILE A 201 0.82 -6.68 25.95
CA ILE A 201 0.08 -6.22 24.75
C ILE A 201 0.03 -7.31 23.67
N GLU A 202 1.08 -8.11 23.52
CA GLU A 202 1.12 -9.21 22.55
C GLU A 202 0.07 -10.28 22.88
N ALA A 203 -0.01 -10.71 24.15
CA ALA A 203 -1.04 -11.65 24.57
C ALA A 203 -2.45 -11.06 24.49
N ALA A 204 -2.62 -9.76 24.77
CA ALA A 204 -3.89 -9.06 24.58
C ALA A 204 -4.30 -8.99 23.10
N ARG A 205 -3.34 -8.78 22.19
CA ARG A 205 -3.55 -8.77 20.74
C ARG A 205 -4.02 -10.14 20.25
N ASP A 206 -3.33 -11.21 20.64
CA ASP A 206 -3.69 -12.58 20.24
C ASP A 206 -5.07 -12.96 20.80
N ARG A 207 -5.34 -12.58 22.06
CA ARG A 207 -6.65 -12.80 22.68
C ARG A 207 -7.76 -12.05 21.94
N LEU A 208 -7.55 -10.78 21.61
CA LEU A 208 -8.54 -9.98 20.89
C LEU A 208 -8.80 -10.53 19.48
N HIS A 209 -7.77 -10.93 18.73
CA HIS A 209 -7.94 -11.57 17.43
C HIS A 209 -8.80 -12.84 17.53
N ALA A 210 -8.56 -13.68 18.53
CA ALA A 210 -9.36 -14.88 18.74
C ALA A 210 -10.83 -14.55 19.04
N LEU A 211 -11.11 -13.54 19.85
CA LEU A 211 -12.48 -13.11 20.18
C LEU A 211 -13.21 -12.50 18.99
N ILE A 212 -12.54 -11.64 18.20
CA ILE A 212 -13.13 -11.06 16.98
C ILE A 212 -13.46 -12.15 15.96
N ASN A 213 -12.55 -13.12 15.75
CA ASN A 213 -12.81 -14.22 14.84
C ASN A 213 -14.00 -15.09 15.29
N LYS A 214 -14.19 -15.27 16.60
CA LYS A 214 -15.39 -15.94 17.15
C LYS A 214 -16.67 -15.14 16.92
N LEU A 215 -16.65 -13.81 17.07
CA LEU A 215 -17.80 -12.95 16.78
C LEU A 215 -18.14 -12.91 15.28
N LYS A 216 -17.13 -12.97 14.40
CA LYS A 216 -17.33 -13.13 12.95
C LYS A 216 -17.93 -14.49 12.60
N ALA A 217 -17.44 -15.56 13.23
CA ALA A 217 -17.98 -16.90 13.03
C ALA A 217 -19.47 -17.00 13.41
N THR A 218 -19.93 -16.19 14.37
CA THR A 218 -21.33 -16.11 14.81
C THR A 218 -22.18 -15.08 14.05
N CYS A 219 -21.65 -14.45 12.99
CA CYS A 219 -22.30 -13.38 12.22
C CYS A 219 -22.71 -12.14 13.02
N LEU A 220 -22.17 -11.95 14.22
CA LEU A 220 -22.36 -10.72 15.00
C LEU A 220 -21.42 -9.60 14.55
N LEU A 221 -20.30 -9.95 13.92
CA LEU A 221 -19.39 -9.05 13.20
C LEU A 221 -19.16 -9.53 11.78
N GLN A 222 -18.72 -8.63 10.91
CA GLN A 222 -18.41 -8.88 9.50
C GLN A 222 -16.98 -8.42 9.17
N ASP A 223 -16.41 -8.93 8.07
CA ASP A 223 -15.11 -8.48 7.58
C ASP A 223 -15.18 -7.06 7.01
N GLY A 224 -14.14 -6.27 7.26
CA GLY A 224 -13.95 -4.97 6.62
C GLY A 224 -13.20 -5.09 5.30
N TYR A 225 -13.03 -3.98 4.60
CA TYR A 225 -12.29 -3.89 3.33
C TYR A 225 -10.76 -4.05 3.47
N SER A 226 -10.25 -4.25 4.69
CA SER A 226 -8.82 -4.44 4.97
C SER A 226 -8.62 -5.36 6.17
N SER A 227 -7.45 -5.98 6.29
CA SER A 227 -7.13 -6.93 7.36
C SER A 227 -7.11 -6.32 8.77
N ASP A 228 -6.97 -4.99 8.91
CA ASP A 228 -7.02 -4.28 10.20
C ASP A 228 -8.44 -3.77 10.54
N ARG A 229 -9.46 -4.01 9.69
CA ARG A 229 -10.81 -3.46 9.92
C ARG A 229 -11.91 -4.53 9.87
N PHE A 230 -12.94 -4.31 10.66
CA PHE A 230 -14.15 -5.14 10.70
C PHE A 230 -15.40 -4.26 10.93
N THR A 231 -16.59 -4.79 10.66
CA THR A 231 -17.83 -4.00 10.73
C THR A 231 -18.88 -4.74 11.57
N MET A 232 -19.87 -3.99 12.06
CA MET A 232 -21.06 -4.53 12.72
C MET A 232 -22.30 -4.06 11.96
N HIS A 233 -23.21 -4.98 11.66
CA HIS A 233 -24.48 -4.64 10.99
C HIS A 233 -25.29 -3.70 11.88
N ASP A 234 -25.90 -2.66 11.30
CA ASP A 234 -26.68 -1.62 11.99
C ASP A 234 -27.78 -2.17 12.93
N VAL A 235 -28.57 -3.17 12.50
CA VAL A 235 -29.57 -3.84 13.33
C VAL A 235 -28.94 -4.61 14.50
N VAL A 236 -27.81 -5.30 14.27
CA VAL A 236 -27.06 -5.98 15.34
C VAL A 236 -26.53 -4.96 16.33
N ARG A 237 -26.05 -3.83 15.83
CA ARG A 237 -25.56 -2.70 16.63
C ARG A 237 -26.67 -2.09 17.49
N ASP A 238 -27.88 -1.90 16.96
CA ASP A 238 -29.02 -1.36 17.73
C ASP A 238 -29.43 -2.29 18.87
N VAL A 239 -29.45 -3.60 18.62
CA VAL A 239 -29.73 -4.61 19.65
C VAL A 239 -28.61 -4.64 20.68
N ALA A 240 -27.34 -4.58 20.25
CA ALA A 240 -26.19 -4.50 21.14
C ALA A 240 -26.25 -3.26 22.05
N MET A 241 -26.64 -2.10 21.50
CA MET A 241 -26.83 -0.86 22.26
C MET A 241 -28.00 -0.98 23.26
N THR A 242 -29.09 -1.65 22.87
CA THR A 242 -30.25 -1.90 23.75
C THR A 242 -29.89 -2.87 24.89
N ILE A 243 -29.06 -3.88 24.60
CA ILE A 243 -28.52 -4.79 25.61
C ILE A 243 -27.60 -4.01 26.56
N ALA A 244 -26.68 -3.20 26.03
CA ALA A 244 -25.79 -2.35 26.81
C ALA A 244 -26.55 -1.38 27.73
N SER A 245 -27.65 -0.78 27.27
CA SER A 245 -28.47 0.13 28.09
C SER A 245 -29.21 -0.58 29.23
N ASN A 246 -29.65 -1.83 29.01
CA ASN A 246 -30.41 -2.62 29.99
C ASN A 246 -29.53 -3.30 31.04
N LEU A 247 -28.27 -3.59 30.72
CA LEU A 247 -27.34 -4.26 31.64
C LEU A 247 -26.78 -3.34 32.74
N HIS A 248 -27.16 -2.05 32.78
CA HIS A 248 -26.79 -1.06 33.81
C HIS A 248 -25.28 -0.95 34.14
N HIS A 249 -24.41 -1.51 33.30
CA HIS A 249 -22.97 -1.39 33.35
C HIS A 249 -22.51 -0.71 32.05
N ALA A 250 -22.68 0.61 32.02
CA ALA A 250 -22.46 1.46 30.85
C ALA A 250 -20.97 1.59 30.55
N PHE A 251 -20.50 0.95 29.48
CA PHE A 251 -19.13 1.19 28.98
C PHE A 251 -19.01 2.44 28.11
N VAL A 252 -20.04 2.90 27.39
CA VAL A 252 -20.00 4.18 26.66
C VAL A 252 -21.42 4.72 26.45
N MET A 253 -21.70 5.94 26.89
CA MET A 253 -22.94 6.67 26.55
C MET A 253 -22.76 7.40 25.22
N ARG A 254 -23.64 7.14 24.23
CA ARG A 254 -23.78 7.95 23.01
C ARG A 254 -25.07 8.77 23.09
N PHE A 255 -24.96 10.11 23.03
CA PHE A 255 -26.10 11.00 22.76
C PHE A 255 -26.32 11.15 21.25
N ASP A 256 -27.58 11.05 20.84
CA ASP A 256 -28.07 11.22 19.45
C ASP A 256 -28.28 12.70 19.05
N LYS A 257 -28.12 13.66 19.98
CA LYS A 257 -28.21 15.10 19.69
C LYS A 257 -26.88 15.80 19.96
N LEU A 258 -26.38 16.52 18.96
CA LEU A 258 -25.30 17.50 19.12
C LEU A 258 -25.69 18.49 20.23
N ASN A 259 -24.89 18.54 21.30
CA ASN A 259 -24.76 19.61 22.32
C ASN A 259 -25.33 19.40 23.73
N ASP A 260 -26.01 18.30 24.07
CA ASP A 260 -26.59 18.14 25.42
C ASP A 260 -25.87 17.11 26.31
N TRP A 261 -25.54 17.54 27.54
CA TRP A 261 -25.02 16.71 28.66
C TRP A 261 -26.16 15.87 29.28
N PRO A 262 -25.88 14.70 29.91
CA PRO A 262 -26.94 13.86 30.48
C PRO A 262 -27.87 14.61 31.46
N GLU A 263 -29.18 14.32 31.40
CA GLU A 263 -30.17 14.87 32.34
C GLU A 263 -29.82 14.47 33.80
N LYS A 264 -30.09 15.40 34.73
CA LYS A 264 -29.63 15.37 36.15
C LYS A 264 -30.05 14.14 36.95
N ASP A 265 -31.03 13.35 36.50
CA ASP A 265 -31.59 12.26 37.29
C ASP A 265 -30.91 10.90 37.08
N GLN A 266 -30.03 10.75 36.06
CA GLN A 266 -29.34 9.48 35.74
C GLN A 266 -27.82 9.50 35.95
N LEU A 267 -27.23 10.64 36.36
CA LEU A 267 -25.77 10.83 36.45
C LEU A 267 -25.07 10.04 37.58
N ARG A 268 -25.80 9.50 38.57
CA ARG A 268 -25.19 8.85 39.75
C ARG A 268 -24.63 7.44 39.49
N ILE A 269 -24.98 6.82 38.37
CA ILE A 269 -24.67 5.40 38.08
C ILE A 269 -23.51 5.19 37.10
N TYR A 270 -22.99 6.25 36.45
CA TYR A 270 -21.95 6.11 35.44
C TYR A 270 -20.56 5.95 36.07
N THR A 271 -19.87 4.89 35.66
CA THR A 271 -18.47 4.62 36.02
C THR A 271 -17.49 5.02 34.92
N SER A 272 -17.95 5.17 33.67
CA SER A 272 -17.09 5.56 32.54
C SER A 272 -17.81 6.52 31.60
N ILE A 273 -17.15 7.60 31.18
CA ILE A 273 -17.63 8.56 30.19
C ILE A 273 -16.53 8.78 29.15
N SER A 274 -16.85 8.56 27.87
CA SER A 274 -15.99 8.96 26.75
C SER A 274 -16.73 9.93 25.84
N LEU A 275 -16.10 11.06 25.57
CA LEU A 275 -16.54 12.13 24.69
C LEU A 275 -15.58 12.28 23.49
N ARG A 276 -14.73 11.29 23.23
CA ARG A 276 -13.69 11.33 22.20
C ARG A 276 -14.25 11.72 20.81
N LEU A 277 -13.50 12.54 20.06
CA LEU A 277 -13.85 13.04 18.71
C LEU A 277 -15.15 13.88 18.63
N ARG A 278 -15.64 14.43 19.75
CA ARG A 278 -16.86 15.25 19.75
C ARG A 278 -16.55 16.74 19.54
N ASP A 279 -17.52 17.42 18.93
CA ASP A 279 -17.59 18.86 18.75
C ASP A 279 -18.14 19.59 20.00
N ILE A 280 -17.82 19.12 21.21
CA ILE A 280 -18.29 19.78 22.44
C ILE A 280 -17.41 21.00 22.69
N GLY A 281 -18.00 22.20 22.66
CA GLY A 281 -17.31 23.44 22.98
C GLY A 281 -16.93 23.59 24.45
N ARG A 282 -17.74 23.02 25.36
CA ARG A 282 -17.64 23.29 26.80
C ARG A 282 -18.15 22.13 27.66
N LEU A 283 -17.45 21.83 28.76
CA LEU A 283 -17.96 20.95 29.82
C LEU A 283 -18.98 21.69 30.71
N PRO A 284 -20.00 21.01 31.27
CA PRO A 284 -21.03 21.66 32.08
C PRO A 284 -20.50 22.21 33.40
N GLU A 285 -21.26 23.14 33.98
CA GLU A 285 -20.95 23.72 35.28
C GLU A 285 -20.90 22.66 36.39
N VAL A 286 -20.05 22.95 37.40
CA VAL A 286 -19.81 22.17 38.61
C VAL A 286 -21.09 21.57 39.22
N ALA A 287 -22.19 22.33 39.24
CA ALA A 287 -23.47 21.90 39.82
C ALA A 287 -24.07 20.65 39.15
N SER A 288 -23.85 20.47 37.84
CA SER A 288 -24.32 19.30 37.08
C SER A 288 -23.37 18.10 37.24
N CYS A 289 -22.07 18.34 37.44
CA CYS A 289 -21.06 17.28 37.57
C CYS A 289 -20.98 16.70 39.00
N LYS A 290 -21.47 17.41 40.03
CA LYS A 290 -21.48 16.95 41.43
C LYS A 290 -22.15 15.59 41.67
N GLN A 291 -22.99 15.13 40.75
CA GLN A 291 -23.71 13.85 40.88
C GLN A 291 -22.90 12.65 40.37
N LEU A 292 -21.82 12.86 39.60
CA LEU A 292 -20.95 11.83 39.02
C LEU A 292 -19.92 11.29 40.04
N THR A 293 -20.40 10.81 41.18
CA THR A 293 -19.52 10.36 42.29
C THR A 293 -18.92 8.97 42.07
N GLN A 294 -19.38 8.21 41.06
CA GLN A 294 -18.88 6.87 40.72
C GLN A 294 -17.97 6.85 39.48
N LEU A 295 -17.70 8.01 38.88
CA LEU A 295 -16.94 8.09 37.63
C LEU A 295 -15.48 7.68 37.87
N GLN A 296 -15.05 6.62 37.19
CA GLN A 296 -13.70 6.04 37.20
C GLN A 296 -12.92 6.37 35.92
N LEU A 297 -13.58 6.51 34.76
CA LEU A 297 -12.92 6.87 33.49
C LEU A 297 -13.57 8.10 32.84
N LEU A 298 -12.74 9.06 32.45
CA LEU A 298 -13.13 10.22 31.64
C LEU A 298 -12.21 10.35 30.44
N ASP A 299 -12.72 10.07 29.25
CA ASP A 299 -11.97 10.20 28.00
C ASP A 299 -12.50 11.39 27.18
N LEU A 300 -11.67 12.41 27.07
CA LEU A 300 -11.89 13.60 26.30
C LEU A 300 -10.98 13.64 25.06
N GLY A 301 -10.33 12.55 24.64
CA GLY A 301 -9.34 12.54 23.54
C GLY A 301 -9.86 13.04 22.18
N ASN A 302 -8.99 13.61 21.36
CA ASN A 302 -9.22 14.24 20.05
C ASN A 302 -10.48 15.15 19.95
N CYS A 303 -10.90 15.81 21.03
CA CYS A 303 -12.01 16.77 21.06
C CYS A 303 -11.54 18.15 20.59
N SER A 304 -11.29 18.29 19.28
CA SER A 304 -10.67 19.50 18.70
C SER A 304 -11.42 20.82 18.92
N LYS A 305 -12.71 20.79 19.28
CA LYS A 305 -13.53 21.99 19.56
C LYS A 305 -13.71 22.28 21.06
N LEU A 306 -13.12 21.49 21.96
CA LEU A 306 -13.24 21.77 23.39
C LEU A 306 -12.43 23.02 23.73
N GLU A 307 -13.14 24.10 24.08
CA GLU A 307 -12.57 25.42 24.37
C GLU A 307 -12.62 25.76 25.87
N VAL A 308 -13.57 25.20 26.61
CA VAL A 308 -13.78 25.53 28.03
C VAL A 308 -13.99 24.30 28.92
N ILE A 309 -13.14 24.16 29.93
CA ILE A 309 -13.37 23.27 31.08
C ILE A 309 -13.59 24.19 32.29
N PRO A 310 -14.80 24.27 32.86
CA PRO A 310 -15.04 25.16 33.98
C PRO A 310 -14.18 24.78 35.21
N PRO A 311 -13.73 25.77 36.00
CA PRO A 311 -12.86 25.54 37.13
C PRO A 311 -13.55 24.72 38.21
N ASN A 312 -12.78 23.86 38.87
CA ASN A 312 -13.23 22.90 39.89
C ASN A 312 -14.18 21.81 39.37
N VAL A 313 -14.31 21.61 38.06
CA VAL A 313 -15.10 20.48 37.54
C VAL A 313 -14.34 19.17 37.71
N LEU A 314 -13.07 19.15 37.32
CA LEU A 314 -12.23 17.94 37.37
C LEU A 314 -12.08 17.44 38.82
N SER A 315 -11.86 18.35 39.77
CA SER A 315 -11.67 18.01 41.19
C SER A 315 -12.89 17.34 41.86
N ASN A 316 -14.09 17.35 41.25
CA ASN A 316 -15.25 16.64 41.79
C ASN A 316 -15.25 15.12 41.50
N PHE A 317 -14.47 14.65 40.53
CA PHE A 317 -14.46 13.25 40.14
C PHE A 317 -13.57 12.42 41.08
N ILE A 318 -13.93 12.36 42.36
CA ILE A 318 -13.09 11.78 43.43
C ILE A 318 -12.72 10.30 43.24
N LYS A 319 -13.47 9.54 42.43
CA LYS A 319 -13.21 8.14 42.10
C LYS A 319 -12.52 7.94 40.75
N LEU A 320 -12.10 9.02 40.09
CA LEU A 320 -11.51 8.96 38.76
C LEU A 320 -10.15 8.27 38.81
N GLU A 321 -10.05 7.14 38.12
CA GLU A 321 -8.85 6.32 37.97
C GLU A 321 -8.09 6.66 36.67
N GLU A 322 -8.83 7.04 35.62
CA GLU A 322 -8.30 7.32 34.29
C GLU A 322 -8.85 8.62 33.68
N LEU A 323 -7.93 9.48 33.21
CA LEU A 323 -8.25 10.71 32.49
C LEU A 323 -7.47 10.75 31.17
N ASN A 324 -8.18 10.82 30.05
CA ASN A 324 -7.58 10.98 28.73
C ASN A 324 -7.96 12.33 28.11
N MET A 325 -6.97 13.14 27.72
CA MET A 325 -7.14 14.43 27.05
C MET A 325 -6.23 14.57 25.83
N GLU A 326 -5.88 13.44 25.20
CA GLU A 326 -5.02 13.36 24.00
C GLU A 326 -5.51 14.36 22.93
N ASN A 327 -4.74 15.39 22.60
CA ASN A 327 -5.00 16.32 21.47
C ASN A 327 -6.29 17.15 21.53
N SER A 328 -6.87 17.30 22.72
CA SER A 328 -8.22 17.86 22.86
C SER A 328 -8.30 19.24 23.47
N PHE A 329 -7.41 19.54 24.41
CA PHE A 329 -7.51 20.77 25.19
C PHE A 329 -6.13 21.27 25.58
N SER A 330 -5.94 22.58 25.47
CA SER A 330 -4.62 23.21 25.64
C SER A 330 -4.66 24.48 26.50
N GLY A 331 -5.83 24.76 27.11
CA GLY A 331 -6.10 25.95 27.90
C GLY A 331 -6.01 25.75 29.42
N LEU A 332 -5.45 24.64 29.93
CA LEU A 332 -5.27 24.40 31.38
C LEU A 332 -4.19 25.29 32.04
N GLU A 333 -3.52 26.12 31.24
CA GLU A 333 -2.26 26.79 31.60
C GLU A 333 -2.29 28.31 31.41
N SER A 334 -3.35 28.89 30.85
CA SER A 334 -3.41 30.31 30.51
C SER A 334 -4.48 31.06 31.29
N GLU A 335 -4.07 31.99 32.16
CA GLU A 335 -4.87 33.19 32.42
C GLU A 335 -4.68 34.14 31.23
N GLU A 336 -5.36 33.87 30.10
CA GLU A 336 -5.39 34.87 29.04
C GLU A 336 -6.13 36.11 29.58
N ALA A 337 -5.40 37.21 29.79
CA ALA A 337 -5.95 38.48 30.28
C ALA A 337 -7.06 39.07 29.39
N ASN A 338 -7.35 38.45 28.23
CA ASN A 338 -8.37 38.85 27.26
C ASN A 338 -9.46 37.79 27.00
N SER A 339 -9.45 36.62 27.65
CA SER A 339 -10.56 35.65 27.53
C SER A 339 -11.65 35.97 28.56
N LYS A 340 -12.92 35.84 28.17
CA LYS A 340 -14.07 36.20 29.04
C LYS A 340 -14.36 35.18 30.14
N GLU A 341 -13.69 34.02 30.16
CA GLU A 341 -14.00 32.91 31.06
C GLU A 341 -12.72 32.25 31.62
N ILE A 342 -12.72 31.97 32.92
CA ILE A 342 -11.64 31.29 33.64
C ILE A 342 -11.79 29.77 33.40
N ASN A 343 -10.70 29.11 33.00
CA ASN A 343 -10.64 27.65 32.77
C ASN A 343 -10.09 26.89 33.99
N ALA A 344 -10.29 25.57 34.00
CA ALA A 344 -9.69 24.67 34.98
C ALA A 344 -8.16 24.67 34.90
N ASN A 345 -7.51 24.44 36.04
CA ASN A 345 -6.05 24.43 36.15
C ASN A 345 -5.52 22.99 36.37
N LEU A 346 -4.32 22.70 35.85
CA LEU A 346 -3.60 21.43 36.09
C LEU A 346 -3.48 21.04 37.58
N ILE A 347 -3.42 22.02 38.49
CA ILE A 347 -3.36 21.79 39.94
C ILE A 347 -4.61 21.04 40.45
N GLU A 348 -5.77 21.16 39.79
CA GLU A 348 -7.00 20.45 40.18
C GLU A 348 -6.84 18.93 40.14
N LEU A 349 -5.93 18.41 39.30
CA LEU A 349 -5.66 16.97 39.21
C LEU A 349 -5.04 16.41 40.51
N ASN A 350 -4.39 17.23 41.34
CA ASN A 350 -3.89 16.80 42.66
C ASN A 350 -5.03 16.42 43.63
N CYS A 351 -6.24 16.91 43.39
CA CYS A 351 -7.41 16.61 44.21
C CYS A 351 -8.03 15.24 43.88
N LEU A 352 -7.48 14.49 42.91
CA LEU A 352 -7.96 13.19 42.48
C LEU A 352 -7.14 12.08 43.17
N PRO A 353 -7.68 11.41 44.22
CA PRO A 353 -6.90 10.46 45.01
C PRO A 353 -6.60 9.14 44.28
N GLU A 354 -7.52 8.67 43.43
CA GLU A 354 -7.45 7.37 42.74
C GLU A 354 -6.82 7.43 41.34
N LEU A 355 -6.46 8.62 40.86
CA LEU A 355 -5.96 8.80 39.49
C LEU A 355 -4.60 8.10 39.31
N ASN A 356 -4.59 7.05 38.49
CA ASN A 356 -3.41 6.23 38.22
C ASN A 356 -3.04 6.18 36.73
N THR A 357 -3.97 6.57 35.84
CA THR A 357 -3.75 6.63 34.39
C THR A 357 -4.05 8.03 33.86
N LEU A 358 -3.09 8.63 33.16
CA LEU A 358 -3.20 10.01 32.65
C LEU A 358 -2.65 10.14 31.22
N ASP A 359 -3.48 10.62 30.30
CA ASP A 359 -3.06 11.07 28.96
C ASP A 359 -3.31 12.57 28.83
N ILE A 360 -2.25 13.36 28.69
CA ILE A 360 -2.35 14.82 28.71
C ILE A 360 -1.23 15.49 27.90
N ARG A 361 -1.58 16.65 27.33
CA ARG A 361 -0.63 17.61 26.77
C ARG A 361 -0.43 18.79 27.72
N ILE A 362 0.83 19.11 27.99
CA ILE A 362 1.27 20.23 28.84
C ILE A 362 2.12 21.16 27.96
N ARG A 363 1.81 22.44 27.81
CA ARG A 363 2.66 23.37 27.02
C ARG A 363 3.74 23.99 27.89
N ASP A 364 3.37 24.46 29.08
CA ASP A 364 4.29 25.05 30.06
C ASP A 364 4.60 24.06 31.20
N PRO A 365 5.85 23.56 31.30
CA PRO A 365 6.30 22.72 32.40
C PRO A 365 6.14 23.35 33.80
N SER A 366 6.09 24.68 33.90
CA SER A 366 6.01 25.40 35.18
C SER A 366 4.69 25.14 35.93
N ALA A 367 3.62 24.83 35.20
CA ALA A 367 2.28 24.58 35.75
C ALA A 367 2.06 23.13 36.23
N MET A 368 3.12 22.30 36.28
CA MET A 368 3.02 20.87 36.56
C MET A 368 2.66 20.52 38.02
N PRO A 369 1.69 19.61 38.26
CA PRO A 369 1.34 19.13 39.60
C PRO A 369 2.34 18.07 40.10
N MET A 370 3.32 18.48 40.92
CA MET A 370 4.45 17.61 41.32
C MET A 370 4.06 16.34 42.09
N ASP A 371 3.00 16.37 42.90
CA ASP A 371 2.59 15.23 43.73
C ASP A 371 1.79 14.18 42.95
N LEU A 372 1.20 14.54 41.82
CA LEU A 372 0.40 13.65 40.98
C LEU A 372 1.26 12.54 40.35
N PHE A 373 2.42 12.90 39.79
CA PHE A 373 3.24 11.99 38.98
C PHE A 373 3.86 10.82 39.77
N LYS A 374 3.89 10.89 41.11
CA LYS A 374 4.35 9.78 41.95
C LYS A 374 3.36 8.61 41.97
N LYS A 375 2.07 8.89 41.81
CA LYS A 375 0.98 7.91 41.94
C LYS A 375 0.63 7.22 40.62
N LEU A 376 1.00 7.81 39.48
CA LEU A 376 0.66 7.27 38.17
C LEU A 376 1.34 5.91 37.93
N GLU A 377 0.54 4.92 37.55
CA GLU A 377 1.00 3.61 37.08
C GLU A 377 1.19 3.61 35.56
N ARG A 378 0.33 4.36 34.85
CA ARG A 378 0.34 4.53 33.40
C ARG A 378 0.25 6.00 33.05
N TYR A 379 1.02 6.44 32.05
CA TYR A 379 0.92 7.82 31.59
C TYR A 379 1.37 7.98 30.15
N LYS A 380 0.75 8.96 29.48
CA LYS A 380 1.17 9.49 28.18
C LYS A 380 1.19 11.00 28.30
N ILE A 381 2.39 11.55 28.43
CA ILE A 381 2.55 12.98 28.69
C ILE A 381 3.35 13.58 27.55
N LEU A 382 2.76 14.59 26.90
CA LEU A 382 3.43 15.39 25.88
C LEU A 382 3.69 16.77 26.45
N ILE A 383 4.95 17.19 26.48
CA ILE A 383 5.38 18.49 26.99
C ILE A 383 5.91 19.35 25.84
N GLY A 384 5.32 20.53 25.66
CA GLY A 384 5.74 21.56 24.71
C GLY A 384 4.91 21.66 23.42
N ASP A 385 5.56 22.15 22.36
CA ASP A 385 4.92 22.48 21.08
C ASP A 385 4.52 21.25 20.25
N VAL A 386 3.79 21.48 19.14
CA VAL A 386 3.11 20.43 18.36
C VAL A 386 4.12 19.42 17.83
N TRP A 387 3.86 18.13 18.11
CA TRP A 387 4.58 17.00 17.56
C TRP A 387 3.94 16.59 16.23
N ASN A 388 4.74 16.36 15.19
CA ASN A 388 4.26 15.69 13.99
C ASN A 388 4.04 14.19 14.32
N TRP A 389 2.79 13.75 14.35
CA TRP A 389 2.43 12.37 14.71
C TRP A 389 2.79 11.35 13.64
N PHE A 390 3.68 10.42 13.97
CA PHE A 390 3.53 9.00 13.65
C PHE A 390 4.20 8.17 14.76
N GLY A 391 3.53 7.12 15.24
CA GLY A 391 4.10 6.17 16.19
C GLY A 391 3.04 5.36 16.92
N ASN A 392 3.12 4.02 16.80
CA ASN A 392 2.28 3.10 17.56
C ASN A 392 2.70 3.13 19.03
N TYR A 393 1.73 3.27 19.94
CA TYR A 393 1.91 3.17 21.39
C TYR A 393 2.50 1.81 21.77
N LYS A 394 3.78 1.75 22.16
CA LYS A 394 4.47 0.49 22.49
C LYS A 394 4.42 0.13 23.98
N THR A 395 4.27 1.11 24.87
CA THR A 395 4.49 0.94 26.31
C THR A 395 3.44 1.67 27.17
N SER A 396 3.42 1.41 28.48
CA SER A 396 2.42 1.98 29.40
C SER A 396 2.81 3.36 29.96
N ARG A 397 4.07 3.76 29.80
CA ARG A 397 4.66 5.00 30.36
C ARG A 397 5.45 5.71 29.28
N THR A 398 4.80 6.64 28.58
CA THR A 398 5.38 7.41 27.45
C THR A 398 5.52 8.88 27.80
N LEU A 399 6.68 9.44 27.51
CA LEU A 399 6.98 10.87 27.67
C LEU A 399 7.54 11.44 26.37
N LYS A 400 6.96 12.55 25.90
CA LYS A 400 7.44 13.29 24.73
C LYS A 400 7.81 14.71 25.15
N LEU A 401 9.06 15.12 24.94
CA LEU A 401 9.61 16.41 25.38
C LEU A 401 10.06 17.26 24.19
N LYS A 402 9.44 18.43 24.02
CA LYS A 402 9.82 19.47 23.05
C LYS A 402 9.87 20.83 23.74
N ILE A 403 10.96 21.09 24.47
CA ILE A 403 11.07 22.24 25.39
C ILE A 403 12.41 22.96 25.25
N ASN A 404 12.40 24.28 25.45
CA ASN A 404 13.60 25.11 25.50
C ASN A 404 14.20 25.09 26.92
N MET A 405 15.24 24.28 27.15
CA MET A 405 15.82 24.00 28.47
C MET A 405 16.80 25.10 28.93
N SER A 406 16.31 26.34 29.05
CA SER A 406 17.02 27.39 29.81
C SER A 406 16.68 27.39 31.31
N PHE A 407 15.74 26.53 31.71
CA PHE A 407 15.30 26.33 33.09
C PHE A 407 15.69 24.92 33.54
N HIS A 408 16.34 24.82 34.70
CA HIS A 408 16.62 23.55 35.38
C HIS A 408 15.41 22.60 35.31
N LEU A 409 15.62 21.31 35.01
CA LEU A 409 14.53 20.32 34.96
C LEU A 409 13.61 20.51 36.17
N VAL A 410 12.37 20.92 35.91
CA VAL A 410 11.34 20.99 36.96
C VAL A 410 11.28 19.60 37.60
N GLN A 411 11.31 19.52 38.94
CA GLN A 411 11.35 18.25 39.67
C GLN A 411 10.28 17.24 39.20
N GLY A 412 9.14 17.72 38.68
CA GLY A 412 8.10 16.90 38.07
C GLY A 412 8.55 16.09 36.83
N ILE A 413 9.33 16.69 35.93
CA ILE A 413 9.86 16.01 34.74
C ILE A 413 10.86 14.92 35.15
N GLN A 414 11.73 15.23 36.12
CA GLN A 414 12.71 14.26 36.64
C GLN A 414 12.01 12.99 37.17
N ARG A 415 10.91 13.16 37.92
CA ARG A 415 10.11 12.02 38.42
C ARG A 415 9.50 11.17 37.31
N LEU A 416 9.09 11.78 36.20
CA LEU A 416 8.59 11.04 35.04
C LEU A 416 9.73 10.25 34.37
N LEU A 417 10.90 10.87 34.19
CA LEU A 417 12.09 10.27 33.58
C LEU A 417 12.64 9.07 34.38
N GLU A 418 12.46 9.01 35.70
CA GLU A 418 12.87 7.85 36.52
C GLU A 418 12.11 6.56 36.16
N ARG A 419 10.88 6.69 35.68
CA ARG A 419 9.94 5.57 35.47
C ARG A 419 9.50 5.40 34.00
N VAL A 420 10.04 6.19 33.08
CA VAL A 420 9.62 6.18 31.67
C VAL A 420 10.03 4.88 30.96
N GLU A 421 9.17 4.39 30.08
CA GLU A 421 9.42 3.21 29.23
C GLU A 421 9.66 3.61 27.76
N ASP A 422 9.05 4.69 27.29
CA ASP A 422 9.21 5.23 25.93
C ASP A 422 9.40 6.75 25.98
N LEU A 423 10.58 7.22 25.55
CA LEU A 423 11.00 8.62 25.66
C LEU A 423 11.29 9.18 24.27
N HIS A 424 10.61 10.26 23.92
CA HIS A 424 10.87 11.02 22.70
C HIS A 424 11.39 12.42 23.04
N LEU A 425 12.51 12.80 22.43
CA LEU A 425 13.14 14.11 22.60
C LEU A 425 13.23 14.83 21.26
N ASP A 426 12.69 16.04 21.16
CA ASP A 426 12.69 16.86 19.94
C ASP A 426 13.06 18.31 20.26
N GLU A 427 13.93 18.92 19.46
CA GLU A 427 14.31 20.34 19.56
C GLU A 427 14.68 20.82 21.00
N LEU A 428 15.37 19.99 21.80
CA LEU A 428 15.88 20.42 23.11
C LEU A 428 17.03 21.40 22.89
N SER A 429 16.90 22.60 23.45
CA SER A 429 17.99 23.58 23.49
C SER A 429 18.90 23.33 24.68
N SER A 430 20.17 23.70 24.59
CA SER A 430 21.13 23.69 25.71
C SER A 430 21.51 22.32 26.28
N VAL A 431 20.91 21.21 25.82
CA VAL A 431 21.28 19.86 26.25
C VAL A 431 22.43 19.30 25.43
N LYS A 432 23.57 19.00 26.06
CA LYS A 432 24.76 18.43 25.38
C LYS A 432 24.92 16.95 25.64
N ASN A 433 24.69 16.50 26.87
CA ASN A 433 24.80 15.11 27.29
C ASN A 433 23.45 14.59 27.81
N VAL A 434 22.79 13.74 27.02
CA VAL A 434 21.42 13.27 27.30
C VAL A 434 21.33 12.56 28.64
N LEU A 435 22.23 11.61 28.93
CA LEU A 435 22.19 10.87 30.18
C LEU A 435 22.45 11.80 31.39
N TYR A 436 23.55 12.54 31.36
CA TYR A 436 23.99 13.34 32.50
C TYR A 436 23.03 14.47 32.85
N GLU A 437 22.47 15.15 31.83
CA GLU A 437 21.64 16.33 32.05
C GLU A 437 20.18 15.98 32.30
N LEU A 438 19.67 14.87 31.75
CA LEU A 438 18.28 14.46 31.96
C LEU A 438 18.09 13.54 33.16
N ASN A 439 18.98 12.56 33.37
CA ASN A 439 18.85 11.63 34.49
C ASN A 439 20.20 10.99 34.87
N GLN A 440 20.87 11.60 35.85
CA GLN A 440 22.16 11.11 36.36
C GLN A 440 22.10 9.68 36.91
N GLU A 441 20.96 9.22 37.42
CA GLU A 441 20.85 7.84 37.94
C GLU A 441 20.65 6.79 36.82
N GLY A 442 20.49 7.23 35.57
CA GLY A 442 20.22 6.39 34.41
C GLY A 442 18.75 6.04 34.23
N PHE A 443 18.44 5.30 33.17
CA PHE A 443 17.07 5.00 32.74
C PHE A 443 16.75 3.50 32.92
N PRO A 444 16.40 3.04 34.13
CA PRO A 444 16.27 1.62 34.44
C PRO A 444 15.08 0.92 33.76
N TYR A 445 14.05 1.67 33.37
CA TYR A 445 12.81 1.13 32.76
C TYR A 445 12.68 1.47 31.26
N LEU A 446 13.57 2.28 30.70
CA LEU A 446 13.43 2.81 29.34
C LEU A 446 13.71 1.71 28.31
N LYS A 447 12.70 1.40 27.49
CA LYS A 447 12.74 0.43 26.40
C LYS A 447 12.94 1.08 25.03
N HIS A 448 12.41 2.28 24.82
CA HIS A 448 12.49 2.96 23.54
C HIS A 448 12.94 4.42 23.72
N LEU A 449 13.96 4.82 22.97
CA LEU A 449 14.48 6.19 22.99
C LEU A 449 14.52 6.73 21.56
N LEU A 450 13.74 7.78 21.30
CA LEU A 450 13.79 8.56 20.06
C LEU A 450 14.37 9.94 20.35
N ILE A 451 15.37 10.36 19.59
CA ILE A 451 15.94 11.71 19.67
C ILE A 451 16.00 12.28 18.27
N GLN A 452 15.39 13.46 18.06
CA GLN A 452 15.33 14.08 16.75
C GLN A 452 15.54 15.60 16.75
N ASN A 453 16.09 16.15 15.66
CA ASN A 453 16.22 17.61 15.41
C ASN A 453 16.91 18.41 16.53
N ASN A 454 17.85 17.80 17.25
CA ASN A 454 18.54 18.44 18.36
C ASN A 454 19.87 19.05 17.89
N ALA A 455 20.02 20.37 18.08
CA ALA A 455 21.17 21.13 17.59
C ALA A 455 22.38 21.12 18.53
N ASP A 456 22.17 20.84 19.83
CA ASP A 456 23.21 20.98 20.86
C ASP A 456 23.75 19.66 21.41
N ILE A 457 23.05 18.53 21.19
CA ILE A 457 23.45 17.23 21.71
C ILE A 457 24.76 16.78 21.04
N GLU A 458 25.80 16.64 21.85
CA GLU A 458 27.12 16.15 21.46
C GLU A 458 27.28 14.66 21.77
N TYR A 459 26.64 14.17 22.85
CA TYR A 459 26.74 12.80 23.36
C TYR A 459 25.40 12.28 23.89
N ILE A 460 25.08 10.99 23.65
CA ILE A 460 23.96 10.34 24.36
C ILE A 460 24.43 9.90 25.75
N VAL A 461 25.63 9.32 25.82
CA VAL A 461 26.32 8.96 27.06
C VAL A 461 27.77 9.42 27.00
N ASN A 462 28.23 10.19 27.98
CA ASN A 462 29.65 10.47 28.19
C ASN A 462 29.99 10.23 29.67
N SER A 463 30.87 9.25 29.93
CA SER A 463 31.30 8.85 31.27
C SER A 463 32.71 9.35 31.65
N MET A 464 33.38 10.12 30.79
CA MET A 464 34.75 10.61 31.04
C MET A 464 34.80 11.82 31.99
N ASP A 465 33.65 12.46 32.25
CA ASP A 465 33.55 13.68 33.05
C ASP A 465 33.32 13.45 34.56
N LEU A 466 33.39 12.20 35.07
CA LEU A 466 32.82 11.89 36.40
C LEU A 466 33.73 11.04 37.31
N GLU A 467 34.26 11.67 38.38
CA GLU A 467 34.99 11.01 39.49
C GLU A 467 34.08 10.24 40.48
N LEU A 468 32.74 10.34 40.35
CA LEU A 468 31.77 9.80 41.32
C LEU A 468 30.68 8.90 40.70
N PHE A 469 30.77 8.58 39.40
CA PHE A 469 29.75 7.80 38.71
C PHE A 469 30.03 6.31 38.80
N HIS A 470 29.01 5.51 39.08
CA HIS A 470 29.01 4.09 38.73
C HIS A 470 28.36 3.96 37.34
N PRO A 471 29.11 3.84 36.23
CA PRO A 471 28.58 3.68 34.86
C PRO A 471 27.87 2.33 34.62
N GLY A 472 27.32 1.75 35.69
CA GLY A 472 26.68 0.45 35.79
C GLY A 472 25.41 0.28 34.97
N LYS A 473 24.58 1.32 34.83
CA LYS A 473 23.14 1.16 34.52
C LYS A 473 22.52 2.29 33.69
N ALA A 474 23.21 2.83 32.68
CA ALA A 474 22.65 3.92 31.86
C ALA A 474 21.33 3.52 31.16
N PHE A 475 21.34 2.37 30.47
CA PHE A 475 20.20 1.86 29.69
C PHE A 475 20.13 0.31 29.76
N PRO A 476 19.76 -0.29 30.90
CA PRO A 476 19.83 -1.74 31.09
C PRO A 476 18.75 -2.53 30.33
N VAL A 477 17.60 -1.92 30.04
CA VAL A 477 16.45 -2.58 29.38
C VAL A 477 16.07 -1.97 28.03
N LEU A 478 16.91 -1.09 27.47
CA LEU A 478 16.65 -0.42 26.20
C LEU A 478 16.62 -1.43 25.05
N GLU A 479 15.52 -1.46 24.32
CA GLU A 479 15.25 -2.34 23.17
C GLU A 479 15.41 -1.61 21.83
N SER A 480 15.12 -0.31 21.77
CA SER A 480 15.22 0.49 20.54
C SER A 480 15.83 1.86 20.79
N LEU A 481 16.81 2.24 19.97
CA LEU A 481 17.43 3.55 19.94
C LEU A 481 17.31 4.14 18.52
N ILE A 482 16.57 5.24 18.38
CA ILE A 482 16.37 5.92 17.11
C ILE A 482 16.88 7.36 17.24
N ILE A 483 17.81 7.74 16.36
CA ILE A 483 18.48 9.03 16.36
C ILE A 483 18.32 9.66 14.98
N HIS A 484 17.79 10.87 14.90
CA HIS A 484 17.53 11.53 13.63
C HIS A 484 17.92 13.02 13.65
N ASN A 485 18.74 13.47 12.69
CA ASN A 485 19.05 14.89 12.52
C ASN A 485 19.69 15.53 13.78
N LEU A 486 20.66 14.85 14.40
CA LEU A 486 21.49 15.41 15.48
C LEU A 486 22.80 15.94 14.87
N ILE A 487 22.82 17.23 14.54
CA ILE A 487 23.90 17.83 13.75
C ILE A 487 25.23 17.98 14.50
N LYS A 488 25.21 18.01 15.84
CA LYS A 488 26.42 18.08 16.69
C LYS A 488 26.85 16.76 17.30
N LEU A 489 26.07 15.69 17.16
CA LEU A 489 26.36 14.40 17.78
C LEU A 489 27.67 13.85 17.24
N GLU A 490 28.67 13.71 18.10
CA GLU A 490 29.98 13.16 17.72
C GLU A 490 30.08 11.67 17.99
N ASN A 491 29.50 11.22 19.11
CA ASN A 491 29.53 9.83 19.56
C ASN A 491 28.23 9.50 20.30
N ILE A 492 27.69 8.30 20.07
CA ILE A 492 26.56 7.80 20.87
C ILE A 492 27.02 7.58 22.31
N CYS A 493 28.18 6.94 22.50
CA CYS A 493 28.75 6.71 23.82
C CYS A 493 30.27 6.99 23.88
N ILE A 494 30.73 7.59 24.98
CA ILE A 494 32.14 7.78 25.31
C ILE A 494 32.41 7.29 26.75
N GLY A 495 33.44 6.44 26.90
CA GLY A 495 33.95 5.93 28.18
C GLY A 495 33.52 4.48 28.49
N LEU A 496 33.90 3.98 29.68
CA LEU A 496 33.68 2.59 30.09
C LEU A 496 32.23 2.35 30.51
N LEU A 497 31.44 1.73 29.63
CA LEU A 497 30.10 1.23 29.97
C LEU A 497 30.17 -0.11 30.69
N SER A 498 29.30 -0.30 31.67
CA SER A 498 29.01 -1.63 32.22
C SER A 498 28.42 -2.57 31.17
N VAL A 499 28.73 -3.87 31.29
CA VAL A 499 28.18 -4.96 30.46
C VAL A 499 26.65 -4.98 30.45
N GLU A 500 26.00 -4.45 31.50
CA GLU A 500 24.53 -4.38 31.58
C GLU A 500 23.92 -3.32 30.64
N SER A 501 24.70 -2.30 30.24
CA SER A 501 24.22 -1.21 29.40
C SER A 501 24.00 -1.67 27.95
N PHE A 502 22.84 -1.34 27.39
CA PHE A 502 22.39 -1.77 26.05
C PHE A 502 22.25 -3.29 25.89
N SER A 503 22.27 -4.08 26.97
CA SER A 503 22.22 -5.54 26.91
C SER A 503 20.93 -6.11 26.29
N LYS A 504 19.86 -5.30 26.25
CA LYS A 504 18.57 -5.64 25.64
C LYS A 504 18.35 -5.00 24.27
N LEU A 505 19.31 -4.25 23.73
CA LEU A 505 19.13 -3.47 22.52
C LEU A 505 18.94 -4.40 21.31
N GLN A 506 17.85 -4.19 20.58
CA GLN A 506 17.46 -4.95 19.40
C GLN A 506 17.54 -4.11 18.13
N VAL A 507 17.15 -2.84 18.20
CA VAL A 507 17.04 -1.97 17.03
C VAL A 507 17.83 -0.70 17.25
N ILE A 508 18.74 -0.38 16.32
CA ILE A 508 19.37 0.93 16.23
C ILE A 508 19.12 1.55 14.86
N LYS A 509 18.63 2.78 14.84
CA LYS A 509 18.42 3.56 13.61
C LYS A 509 19.05 4.93 13.76
N VAL A 510 19.98 5.28 12.88
CA VAL A 510 20.67 6.57 12.91
C VAL A 510 20.56 7.23 11.54
N LYS A 511 19.96 8.42 11.49
CA LYS A 511 19.70 9.15 10.26
C LYS A 511 20.18 10.61 10.35
N SER A 512 20.82 11.11 9.29
CA SER A 512 21.21 12.53 9.12
C SER A 512 22.04 13.09 10.30
N CYS A 513 22.88 12.26 10.94
CA CYS A 513 23.77 12.67 12.02
C CYS A 513 25.18 12.94 11.47
N HIS A 514 25.37 14.12 10.88
CA HIS A 514 26.52 14.37 10.02
C HIS A 514 27.87 14.45 10.74
N LYS A 515 27.94 14.70 12.06
CA LYS A 515 29.21 14.71 12.82
C LYS A 515 29.54 13.38 13.50
N LEU A 516 28.66 12.38 13.43
CA LEU A 516 28.85 11.11 14.10
C LEU A 516 30.03 10.37 13.49
N LYS A 517 30.99 9.97 14.32
CA LYS A 517 32.25 9.33 13.88
C LYS A 517 32.12 7.81 13.71
N ASN A 518 31.37 7.17 14.59
CA ASN A 518 31.13 5.72 14.64
C ASN A 518 29.84 5.42 15.41
N LEU A 519 29.27 4.23 15.25
CA LEU A 519 28.09 3.80 16.03
C LEU A 519 28.50 3.16 17.36
N PHE A 520 29.46 2.25 17.32
CA PHE A 520 29.84 1.43 18.46
C PHE A 520 31.35 1.46 18.70
N THR A 521 31.77 1.27 19.95
CA THR A 521 33.13 0.84 20.28
C THR A 521 33.20 -0.68 20.30
N PHE A 522 34.40 -1.25 20.22
CA PHE A 522 34.63 -2.68 20.26
C PHE A 522 34.10 -3.31 21.56
N SER A 523 34.29 -2.65 22.70
CA SER A 523 33.76 -3.06 24.00
C SER A 523 32.23 -3.11 24.04
N MET A 524 31.54 -2.14 23.41
CA MET A 524 30.07 -2.09 23.38
C MET A 524 29.47 -3.28 22.64
N VAL A 525 30.07 -3.73 21.54
CA VAL A 525 29.51 -4.83 20.74
C VAL A 525 29.34 -6.12 21.56
N ARG A 526 30.16 -6.32 22.60
CA ARG A 526 30.04 -7.47 23.51
C ARG A 526 28.77 -7.47 24.36
N SER A 527 28.21 -6.29 24.68
CA SER A 527 26.93 -6.22 25.40
C SER A 527 25.73 -6.35 24.46
N LEU A 528 25.90 -6.09 23.16
CA LEU A 528 24.85 -6.09 22.13
C LEU A 528 24.43 -7.50 21.66
N SER A 529 24.25 -8.43 22.59
CA SER A 529 23.92 -9.84 22.32
C SER A 529 22.56 -10.07 21.62
N ARG A 530 21.65 -9.08 21.69
CA ARG A 530 20.28 -9.15 21.16
C ARG A 530 20.04 -8.27 19.93
N LEU A 531 21.08 -7.63 19.41
CA LEU A 531 20.95 -6.68 18.31
C LEU A 531 20.44 -7.38 17.05
N PHE A 532 19.28 -6.96 16.58
CA PHE A 532 18.51 -7.55 15.49
C PHE A 532 18.59 -6.72 14.20
N GLU A 533 18.55 -5.40 14.30
CA GLU A 533 18.52 -4.47 13.17
C GLU A 533 19.44 -3.27 13.39
N ILE A 534 20.25 -2.97 12.37
CA ILE A 534 21.05 -1.75 12.25
C ILE A 534 20.65 -1.02 10.97
N GLU A 535 20.24 0.24 11.10
CA GLU A 535 19.97 1.14 9.98
C GLU A 535 20.77 2.43 10.16
N VAL A 536 21.62 2.75 9.17
CA VAL A 536 22.41 4.00 9.17
C VAL A 536 22.22 4.70 7.83
N SER A 537 21.73 5.94 7.87
CA SER A 537 21.48 6.73 6.67
C SER A 537 21.99 8.17 6.79
N GLU A 538 22.55 8.72 5.71
CA GLU A 538 22.92 10.14 5.59
C GLU A 538 23.91 10.64 6.65
N CYS A 539 24.78 9.77 7.18
CA CYS A 539 25.78 10.10 8.19
C CYS A 539 27.18 10.21 7.55
N ASN A 540 27.51 11.42 7.10
CA ASN A 540 28.62 11.65 6.15
C ASN A 540 30.02 11.51 6.75
N PHE A 541 30.20 11.61 8.08
CA PHE A 541 31.50 11.51 8.75
C PHE A 541 31.82 10.14 9.31
N ILE A 542 30.88 9.18 9.28
CA ILE A 542 31.15 7.83 9.78
C ILE A 542 32.20 7.19 8.89
N GLN A 543 33.37 6.88 9.47
CA GLN A 543 34.46 6.20 8.77
C GLN A 543 34.43 4.68 8.99
N GLU A 544 33.93 4.27 10.15
CA GLU A 544 33.77 2.88 10.57
C GLU A 544 32.52 2.75 11.45
N ILE A 545 31.78 1.64 11.31
CA ILE A 545 30.59 1.39 12.15
C ILE A 545 31.03 1.03 13.57
N VAL A 546 32.09 0.22 13.69
CA VAL A 546 32.68 -0.20 14.96
C VAL A 546 34.13 0.30 15.06
N THR A 547 34.42 1.10 16.09
CA THR A 547 35.77 1.64 16.38
C THR A 547 36.48 0.89 17.51
N LEU A 548 37.81 0.81 17.45
CA LEU A 548 38.64 0.30 18.55
C LEU A 548 39.36 1.45 19.25
N ARG A 549 39.09 1.67 20.52
CA ARG A 549 39.78 2.69 21.34
C ARG A 549 40.92 2.07 22.15
N ARG A 550 41.90 2.89 22.57
CA ARG A 550 43.03 2.42 23.39
C ARG A 550 42.58 1.79 24.72
N GLU A 551 41.43 2.22 25.24
CA GLU A 551 40.78 1.69 26.44
C GLU A 551 40.24 0.26 26.26
N ASP A 552 39.99 -0.17 25.01
CA ASP A 552 39.54 -1.53 24.70
C ASP A 552 40.69 -2.57 24.78
N CYS A 553 41.94 -2.13 24.96
CA CYS A 553 43.14 -2.97 24.90
C CYS A 553 43.56 -3.60 26.25
N ILE A 554 42.75 -3.49 27.30
CA ILE A 554 43.14 -3.89 28.67
C ILE A 554 43.22 -5.42 28.83
N ASP A 555 42.47 -6.19 28.04
CA ASP A 555 42.63 -7.64 27.93
C ASP A 555 43.35 -7.96 26.63
N ASN A 556 44.15 -9.03 26.56
CA ASN A 556 44.88 -9.52 25.38
C ASN A 556 43.96 -9.81 24.16
N LEU A 557 43.38 -8.77 23.56
CA LEU A 557 42.22 -8.80 22.65
C LEU A 557 42.57 -8.98 21.18
N HIS A 558 43.85 -9.12 20.85
CA HIS A 558 44.33 -9.21 19.47
C HIS A 558 43.84 -10.47 18.72
N SER A 559 43.14 -11.40 19.40
CA SER A 559 42.66 -12.68 18.85
C SER A 559 41.14 -12.85 18.76
N HIS A 560 40.31 -11.95 19.29
CA HIS A 560 38.86 -12.19 19.40
C HIS A 560 38.08 -11.58 18.24
N LYS A 561 37.33 -12.42 17.51
CA LYS A 561 36.38 -12.03 16.46
C LYS A 561 35.12 -11.42 17.11
N LEU A 562 34.54 -10.40 16.47
CA LEU A 562 33.27 -9.78 16.86
C LEU A 562 32.11 -10.55 16.24
N GLU A 563 31.19 -11.06 17.05
CA GLU A 563 30.07 -11.87 16.57
C GLU A 563 28.71 -11.18 16.77
N PHE A 564 28.10 -10.75 15.67
CA PHE A 564 26.73 -10.24 15.64
C PHE A 564 25.72 -11.40 15.58
N HIS A 565 25.59 -12.11 16.70
CA HIS A 565 24.81 -13.36 16.78
C HIS A 565 23.35 -13.21 16.38
N GLN A 566 22.67 -12.13 16.74
CA GLN A 566 21.22 -11.97 16.51
C GLN A 566 20.89 -11.01 15.35
N LEU A 567 21.90 -10.47 14.65
CA LEU A 567 21.67 -9.46 13.62
C LEU A 567 21.06 -10.10 12.38
N HIS A 568 19.85 -9.65 12.02
CA HIS A 568 19.08 -10.16 10.89
C HIS A 568 19.00 -9.16 9.74
N SER A 569 19.04 -7.85 10.03
CA SER A 569 18.91 -6.79 9.04
C SER A 569 20.02 -5.74 9.21
N LEU A 570 20.69 -5.42 8.10
CA LEU A 570 21.69 -4.35 8.03
C LEU A 570 21.40 -3.46 6.82
N THR A 571 21.16 -2.18 7.08
CA THR A 571 20.90 -1.16 6.05
C THR A 571 21.91 -0.02 6.17
N LEU A 572 22.64 0.24 5.10
CA LEU A 572 23.65 1.31 4.99
C LEU A 572 23.32 2.19 3.79
N GLN A 573 23.03 3.46 4.03
CA GLN A 573 22.61 4.39 2.99
C GLN A 573 23.34 5.73 3.04
N ASN A 574 23.90 6.18 1.91
CA ASN A 574 24.49 7.52 1.79
C ASN A 574 25.56 7.83 2.86
N LEU A 575 26.52 6.92 3.05
CA LEU A 575 27.63 7.07 4.01
C LEU A 575 28.92 7.36 3.25
N THR A 576 29.15 8.63 2.93
CA THR A 576 30.21 9.04 2.00
C THR A 576 31.63 8.77 2.49
N ALA A 577 31.88 8.80 3.81
CA ALA A 577 33.20 8.56 4.40
C ALA A 577 33.42 7.11 4.87
N LEU A 578 32.41 6.24 4.78
CA LEU A 578 32.50 4.88 5.26
C LEU A 578 33.25 4.01 4.25
N PHE A 579 34.43 3.52 4.64
CA PHE A 579 35.22 2.59 3.83
C PHE A 579 35.08 1.13 4.31
N HIS A 580 34.94 0.91 5.62
CA HIS A 580 34.92 -0.44 6.21
C HIS A 580 33.88 -0.53 7.34
N PHE A 581 33.33 -1.72 7.56
CA PHE A 581 32.43 -1.98 8.68
C PHE A 581 33.20 -1.97 10.02
N ASP A 582 34.39 -2.56 10.06
CA ASP A 582 35.27 -2.70 11.22
C ASP A 582 36.77 -2.45 10.90
N MET A 583 37.59 -2.35 11.96
CA MET A 583 38.99 -1.86 11.94
C MET A 583 39.90 -2.44 10.84
N LYS A 584 40.78 -1.56 10.32
CA LYS A 584 42.02 -1.85 9.56
C LYS A 584 42.88 -2.95 10.22
N THR A 585 43.12 -4.07 9.54
CA THR A 585 44.17 -5.01 9.93
C THR A 585 45.55 -4.40 9.63
N SER A 586 46.47 -4.59 10.58
CA SER A 586 47.92 -4.27 10.58
C SER A 586 48.35 -2.80 10.56
N PHE A 587 48.86 -2.36 11.72
CA PHE A 587 50.10 -1.59 11.78
C PHE A 587 51.19 -2.39 11.05
N HIS A 588 51.37 -2.14 9.76
CA HIS A 588 52.55 -2.41 8.92
C HIS A 588 52.04 -2.46 7.47
N MET A 589 52.12 -1.33 6.79
CA MET A 589 52.52 -1.17 5.38
C MET A 589 52.45 0.34 5.10
N GLU A 590 53.55 1.03 5.35
CA GLU A 590 53.90 2.21 4.55
C GLU A 590 54.14 1.69 3.13
N ASN A 591 53.09 1.61 2.32
CA ASN A 591 53.17 1.46 0.86
C ASN A 591 51.81 1.78 0.24
N ASP A 592 51.85 2.40 -0.94
CA ASP A 592 50.81 3.08 -1.74
C ASP A 592 49.50 2.31 -2.10
N TYR A 593 49.08 1.29 -1.35
CA TYR A 593 47.87 0.50 -1.64
C TYR A 593 46.66 0.90 -0.78
N ALA A 594 46.34 2.20 -0.71
CA ALA A 594 45.09 2.68 -0.10
C ALA A 594 43.84 2.42 -0.98
N ALA A 595 43.99 1.79 -2.15
CA ALA A 595 43.03 1.88 -3.23
C ALA A 595 42.03 0.71 -3.37
N CYS A 596 42.03 -0.31 -2.51
CA CYS A 596 41.03 -1.38 -2.63
C CYS A 596 40.83 -2.15 -1.31
N MET A 597 40.01 -1.63 -0.39
CA MET A 597 39.59 -2.37 0.81
C MET A 597 38.10 -2.72 0.75
N PRO A 598 37.70 -3.92 1.20
CA PRO A 598 36.30 -4.37 1.19
C PRO A 598 35.51 -3.81 2.37
N LEU A 599 34.19 -3.68 2.21
CA LEU A 599 33.29 -3.25 3.28
C LEU A 599 33.28 -4.23 4.47
N PHE A 600 33.30 -5.54 4.20
CA PHE A 600 33.32 -6.58 5.24
C PHE A 600 34.68 -7.32 5.29
N CYS A 601 35.34 -7.24 6.46
CA CYS A 601 36.64 -7.85 6.75
C CYS A 601 36.54 -9.06 7.71
N GLU A 602 37.68 -9.67 8.08
CA GLU A 602 37.71 -10.94 8.83
C GLU A 602 37.26 -10.83 10.31
N LYS A 603 37.26 -9.62 10.88
CA LYS A 603 37.06 -9.44 12.33
C LYS A 603 35.59 -9.45 12.75
N ALA A 604 34.65 -9.04 11.89
CA ALA A 604 33.22 -9.09 12.17
C ALA A 604 32.52 -10.30 11.53
N LEU A 605 31.70 -10.98 12.32
CA LEU A 605 30.96 -12.19 11.97
C LEU A 605 29.45 -11.92 11.98
N PHE A 606 28.76 -12.38 10.93
CA PHE A 606 27.32 -12.18 10.69
C PHE A 606 26.59 -13.52 10.43
N PRO A 607 26.46 -14.40 11.44
CA PRO A 607 25.95 -15.75 11.25
C PRO A 607 24.45 -15.83 10.92
N ASN A 608 23.65 -14.83 11.32
CA ASN A 608 22.19 -14.84 11.18
C ASN A 608 21.62 -13.74 10.27
N LEU A 609 22.48 -13.00 9.56
CA LEU A 609 22.04 -11.91 8.68
C LEU A 609 21.20 -12.45 7.52
N LYS A 610 19.97 -11.94 7.38
CA LYS A 610 19.00 -12.31 6.34
C LYS A 610 18.86 -11.21 5.28
N THR A 611 19.01 -9.95 5.65
CA THR A 611 18.78 -8.80 4.78
C THR A 611 20.00 -7.87 4.84
N LEU A 612 20.56 -7.57 3.66
CA LEU A 612 21.62 -6.59 3.48
C LEU A 612 21.20 -5.58 2.41
N VAL A 613 21.07 -4.32 2.80
CA VAL A 613 20.73 -3.20 1.91
C VAL A 613 21.86 -2.18 1.91
N ILE A 614 22.43 -1.92 0.74
CA ILE A 614 23.50 -0.94 0.54
C ILE A 614 23.02 0.04 -0.52
N THR A 615 22.95 1.34 -0.19
CA THR A 615 22.44 2.34 -1.14
C THR A 615 23.25 3.62 -1.13
N ASN A 616 23.52 4.19 -2.31
CA ASN A 616 24.24 5.47 -2.46
C ASN A 616 25.64 5.48 -1.78
N MET A 617 26.36 4.36 -1.85
CA MET A 617 27.72 4.20 -1.30
C MET A 617 28.76 4.46 -2.40
N ASN A 618 28.88 5.70 -2.85
CA ASN A 618 29.61 6.05 -4.08
C ASN A 618 31.12 5.79 -4.02
N ASN A 619 31.70 5.67 -2.82
CA ASN A 619 33.11 5.35 -2.63
C ASN A 619 33.40 3.85 -2.51
N LEU A 620 32.36 3.01 -2.47
CA LEU A 620 32.49 1.57 -2.28
C LEU A 620 32.94 0.89 -3.59
N GLU A 621 34.13 0.26 -3.57
CA GLU A 621 34.66 -0.48 -4.71
C GLU A 621 34.39 -1.99 -4.65
N THR A 622 34.46 -2.56 -3.43
CA THR A 622 34.25 -4.00 -3.17
C THR A 622 33.49 -4.23 -1.86
N ILE A 623 32.57 -5.20 -1.84
CA ILE A 623 31.79 -5.54 -0.64
C ILE A 623 32.49 -6.61 0.21
N TRP A 624 33.10 -7.60 -0.45
CA TRP A 624 33.63 -8.82 0.17
C TRP A 624 35.16 -8.88 0.07
N SER A 625 35.81 -9.35 1.13
CA SER A 625 37.26 -9.62 1.12
C SER A 625 37.63 -10.78 0.18
N VAL A 626 38.76 -10.68 -0.51
CA VAL A 626 39.19 -11.66 -1.53
C VAL A 626 39.80 -12.92 -0.90
N ASP A 627 40.52 -12.78 0.22
CA ASP A 627 41.36 -13.85 0.75
C ASP A 627 40.76 -14.57 1.97
N HIS A 628 39.90 -13.90 2.77
CA HIS A 628 39.43 -14.43 4.06
C HIS A 628 38.03 -13.92 4.47
N VAL A 629 36.97 -14.13 3.67
CA VAL A 629 35.60 -13.89 4.18
C VAL A 629 35.27 -14.96 5.21
N THR A 630 35.02 -14.54 6.44
CA THR A 630 34.73 -15.38 7.60
C THR A 630 33.82 -16.59 7.28
N PRO A 631 34.28 -17.84 7.56
CA PRO A 631 33.56 -19.06 7.19
C PRO A 631 32.11 -19.14 7.69
N ASN A 632 31.80 -18.44 8.79
CA ASN A 632 30.53 -18.54 9.49
C ASN A 632 29.59 -17.33 9.25
N SER A 633 29.88 -16.43 8.31
CA SER A 633 29.05 -15.25 8.02
C SER A 633 28.24 -15.37 6.73
N PHE A 634 27.07 -14.72 6.70
CA PHE A 634 26.20 -14.56 5.53
C PHE A 634 25.54 -15.84 4.99
N GLY A 635 25.66 -17.00 5.66
CA GLY A 635 25.00 -18.24 5.22
C GLY A 635 23.46 -18.17 5.24
N LYS A 636 22.88 -17.31 6.08
CA LYS A 636 21.42 -17.10 6.15
C LYS A 636 20.92 -15.93 5.31
N LEU A 637 21.79 -15.30 4.51
CA LEU A 637 21.43 -14.12 3.71
C LEU A 637 20.39 -14.52 2.65
N LYS A 638 19.23 -13.87 2.67
CA LYS A 638 18.10 -14.10 1.76
C LYS A 638 17.92 -12.96 0.75
N LEU A 639 18.15 -11.72 1.17
CA LEU A 639 17.97 -10.53 0.35
C LEU A 639 19.25 -9.70 0.34
N LEU A 640 19.78 -9.46 -0.86
CA LEU A 640 20.85 -8.50 -1.12
C LEU A 640 20.34 -7.42 -2.08
N LYS A 641 20.25 -6.18 -1.60
CA LYS A 641 19.86 -5.02 -2.41
C LYS A 641 21.00 -4.01 -2.45
N ILE A 642 21.43 -3.66 -3.65
CA ILE A 642 22.49 -2.69 -3.92
C ILE A 642 21.95 -1.64 -4.88
N GLN A 643 22.03 -0.36 -4.54
CA GLN A 643 21.53 0.70 -5.40
C GLN A 643 22.42 1.94 -5.37
N CYS A 644 22.62 2.61 -6.50
CA CYS A 644 23.40 3.85 -6.60
C CYS A 644 24.85 3.72 -6.08
N CYS A 645 25.54 2.59 -6.29
CA CYS A 645 26.93 2.41 -5.85
C CYS A 645 27.89 2.64 -7.03
N MET A 646 28.28 3.89 -7.26
CA MET A 646 28.89 4.32 -8.53
C MET A 646 30.28 3.75 -8.83
N LYS A 647 31.08 3.37 -7.82
CA LYS A 647 32.43 2.78 -7.97
C LYS A 647 32.49 1.26 -7.82
N LEU A 648 31.38 0.61 -7.47
CA LEU A 648 31.34 -0.82 -7.20
C LEU A 648 31.65 -1.61 -8.49
N GLN A 649 32.60 -2.53 -8.44
CA GLN A 649 33.06 -3.27 -9.62
C GLN A 649 32.41 -4.66 -9.78
N THR A 650 32.19 -5.35 -8.66
CA THR A 650 31.66 -6.72 -8.58
C THR A 650 30.68 -6.85 -7.42
N VAL A 651 29.62 -7.65 -7.58
CA VAL A 651 28.63 -7.89 -6.52
C VAL A 651 28.85 -9.21 -5.79
N VAL A 652 28.91 -10.34 -6.49
CA VAL A 652 29.00 -11.68 -5.89
C VAL A 652 30.20 -12.45 -6.47
N PRO A 653 31.31 -12.58 -5.74
CA PRO A 653 32.43 -13.44 -6.14
C PRO A 653 32.14 -14.93 -5.88
N SER A 654 32.86 -15.82 -6.56
CA SER A 654 32.75 -17.29 -6.51
C SER A 654 32.76 -17.87 -5.09
N HIS A 655 33.66 -17.38 -4.23
CA HIS A 655 33.78 -17.84 -2.85
C HIS A 655 32.53 -17.54 -2.00
N MET A 656 31.73 -16.55 -2.39
CA MET A 656 30.42 -16.30 -1.77
C MET A 656 29.39 -17.30 -2.27
N LEU A 657 29.37 -17.64 -3.55
CA LEU A 657 28.47 -18.66 -4.11
C LEU A 657 28.70 -20.05 -3.49
N ARG A 658 29.94 -20.39 -3.13
CA ARG A 658 30.30 -21.68 -2.49
C ARG A 658 29.83 -21.82 -1.04
N LYS A 659 29.51 -20.71 -0.37
CA LYS A 659 28.96 -20.77 0.99
C LYS A 659 27.53 -21.32 0.91
N PRO A 660 27.04 -22.00 1.97
CA PRO A 660 25.64 -22.37 2.05
C PRO A 660 24.81 -21.08 2.17
N GLN A 661 24.51 -20.44 1.05
CA GLN A 661 23.74 -19.20 0.98
C GLN A 661 22.31 -19.49 0.58
N ASN A 662 21.37 -19.01 1.40
CA ASN A 662 19.95 -19.01 1.08
C ASN A 662 19.55 -17.75 0.31
N LEU A 663 20.43 -17.20 -0.54
CA LEU A 663 20.15 -15.94 -1.23
C LEU A 663 19.00 -16.17 -2.20
N GLU A 664 17.81 -15.63 -1.90
CA GLU A 664 16.59 -15.79 -2.68
C GLU A 664 16.36 -14.59 -3.61
N ILE A 665 16.76 -13.37 -3.20
CA ILE A 665 16.50 -12.13 -3.92
C ILE A 665 17.79 -11.30 -4.05
N LEU A 666 18.16 -10.99 -5.29
CA LEU A 666 19.25 -10.08 -5.63
C LEU A 666 18.71 -8.92 -6.47
N THR A 667 18.88 -7.69 -5.98
CA THR A 667 18.50 -6.47 -6.70
C THR A 667 19.69 -5.53 -6.79
N VAL A 668 20.07 -5.14 -8.01
CA VAL A 668 21.20 -4.24 -8.27
C VAL A 668 20.75 -3.14 -9.23
N GLY A 669 20.84 -1.88 -8.80
CA GLY A 669 20.36 -0.73 -9.58
C GLY A 669 21.34 0.45 -9.59
N ASP A 670 21.41 1.21 -10.69
CA ASP A 670 22.10 2.50 -10.73
C ASP A 670 23.61 2.45 -10.37
N CYS A 671 24.31 1.35 -10.71
CA CYS A 671 25.75 1.16 -10.41
C CYS A 671 26.60 1.28 -11.68
N SER A 672 27.09 2.49 -11.98
CA SER A 672 27.74 2.81 -13.27
C SER A 672 29.12 2.18 -13.52
N SER A 673 29.82 1.67 -12.51
CA SER A 673 31.15 1.03 -12.68
C SER A 673 31.12 -0.49 -12.70
N LEU A 674 29.94 -1.08 -12.49
CA LEU A 674 29.78 -2.52 -12.34
C LEU A 674 30.03 -3.22 -13.68
N LYS A 675 30.98 -4.16 -13.71
CA LYS A 675 31.34 -4.91 -14.93
C LYS A 675 30.64 -6.27 -15.01
N GLU A 676 30.42 -6.87 -13.85
CA GLU A 676 29.87 -8.21 -13.69
C GLU A 676 29.09 -8.34 -12.38
N ILE A 677 28.07 -9.20 -12.35
CA ILE A 677 27.31 -9.51 -11.14
C ILE A 677 27.98 -10.68 -10.41
N PHE A 678 28.17 -11.79 -11.12
CA PHE A 678 28.80 -13.02 -10.63
C PHE A 678 30.20 -13.17 -11.20
N ARG A 679 31.22 -13.10 -10.33
CA ARG A 679 32.62 -13.30 -10.71
C ARG A 679 33.07 -14.71 -10.33
N LEU A 680 33.29 -15.56 -11.32
CA LEU A 680 33.81 -16.93 -11.18
C LEU A 680 35.32 -16.97 -11.44
N ASP A 681 36.05 -17.76 -10.67
CA ASP A 681 37.52 -17.85 -10.70
C ASP A 681 37.97 -19.12 -11.43
N ALA A 682 39.12 -19.08 -12.13
CA ALA A 682 39.60 -20.21 -12.94
C ALA A 682 39.95 -21.48 -12.15
N GLY A 683 40.14 -21.39 -10.83
CA GLY A 683 40.37 -22.54 -9.96
C GLY A 683 39.09 -23.24 -9.48
N ASP A 684 37.91 -22.75 -9.85
CA ASP A 684 36.64 -23.27 -9.35
C ASP A 684 36.35 -24.71 -9.79
N GLU A 685 36.89 -25.15 -10.93
CA GLU A 685 36.78 -26.52 -11.46
C GLU A 685 37.47 -27.55 -10.55
N ALA A 686 38.59 -27.18 -9.91
CA ALA A 686 39.38 -28.07 -9.06
C ALA A 686 38.70 -28.44 -7.73
N HIS A 687 37.67 -27.69 -7.33
CA HIS A 687 36.97 -27.86 -6.05
C HIS A 687 35.79 -28.85 -6.12
N GLY A 688 35.53 -29.47 -7.29
CA GLY A 688 34.83 -30.74 -7.46
C GLY A 688 33.35 -30.85 -7.10
N ASN A 689 32.76 -29.90 -6.37
CA ASN A 689 31.39 -29.99 -5.89
C ASN A 689 30.43 -29.09 -6.68
N HIS A 690 29.35 -29.69 -7.18
CA HIS A 690 28.19 -28.99 -7.73
C HIS A 690 27.48 -28.18 -6.64
N VAL A 691 27.32 -26.87 -6.85
CA VAL A 691 26.68 -25.95 -5.92
C VAL A 691 25.36 -25.47 -6.52
N VAL A 692 24.25 -25.76 -5.84
CA VAL A 692 22.92 -25.27 -6.22
C VAL A 692 22.64 -23.96 -5.51
N THR A 693 22.51 -22.87 -6.27
CA THR A 693 22.09 -21.57 -5.75
C THR A 693 20.59 -21.58 -5.43
N GLN A 694 20.17 -20.81 -4.43
CA GLN A 694 18.77 -20.66 -4.01
C GLN A 694 18.11 -19.39 -4.58
N LEU A 695 18.75 -18.76 -5.57
CA LEU A 695 18.34 -17.47 -6.12
C LEU A 695 17.07 -17.63 -6.95
N LYS A 696 15.99 -16.98 -6.51
CA LYS A 696 14.69 -16.98 -7.18
C LYS A 696 14.49 -15.73 -8.03
N ASN A 697 14.91 -14.57 -7.52
CA ASN A 697 14.64 -13.28 -8.14
C ASN A 697 15.94 -12.52 -8.39
N LEU A 698 16.20 -12.21 -9.66
CA LEU A 698 17.30 -11.36 -10.09
C LEU A 698 16.74 -10.12 -10.77
N SER A 699 17.03 -8.93 -10.23
CA SER A 699 16.62 -7.65 -10.82
C SER A 699 17.83 -6.75 -11.01
N LEU A 700 18.09 -6.36 -12.26
CA LEU A 700 19.19 -5.51 -12.68
C LEU A 700 18.62 -4.27 -13.38
N ASP A 701 19.01 -3.07 -12.95
CA ASP A 701 18.44 -1.82 -13.46
C ASP A 701 19.52 -0.73 -13.65
N ARG A 702 19.56 -0.07 -14.82
CA ARG A 702 20.47 1.05 -15.13
C ARG A 702 21.95 0.75 -14.82
N LEU A 703 22.51 -0.31 -15.43
CA LEU A 703 23.91 -0.74 -15.24
C LEU A 703 24.74 -0.51 -16.50
N SER A 704 25.21 0.72 -16.69
CA SER A 704 25.78 1.19 -17.97
C SER A 704 27.09 0.52 -18.41
N LYS A 705 27.88 -0.08 -17.52
CA LYS A 705 29.13 -0.79 -17.85
C LYS A 705 29.05 -2.32 -17.74
N LEU A 706 27.87 -2.85 -17.42
CA LEU A 706 27.68 -4.29 -17.23
C LEU A 706 27.75 -4.98 -18.59
N LYS A 707 28.81 -5.78 -18.81
CA LYS A 707 28.97 -6.55 -20.06
C LYS A 707 28.38 -7.94 -19.99
N HIS A 708 28.54 -8.57 -18.83
CA HIS A 708 28.07 -9.92 -18.58
C HIS A 708 27.48 -10.02 -17.17
N ILE A 709 26.40 -10.78 -17.00
CA ILE A 709 25.89 -11.12 -15.66
C ILE A 709 26.86 -12.09 -14.97
N TRP A 710 27.39 -13.06 -15.72
CA TRP A 710 28.46 -13.98 -15.31
C TRP A 710 29.71 -13.71 -16.13
N ASN A 711 30.87 -13.56 -15.48
CA ASN A 711 32.13 -13.27 -16.17
C ASN A 711 32.67 -14.42 -17.05
N ARG A 712 32.21 -15.65 -16.80
CA ARG A 712 32.46 -16.87 -17.59
C ARG A 712 31.28 -17.84 -17.41
N ASP A 713 31.18 -18.85 -18.27
CA ASP A 713 30.17 -19.91 -18.10
C ASP A 713 30.47 -20.70 -16.80
N PRO A 714 29.49 -20.94 -15.92
CA PRO A 714 29.70 -21.75 -14.72
C PRO A 714 29.89 -23.25 -15.00
N GLU A 715 29.73 -23.73 -16.23
CA GLU A 715 29.91 -25.12 -16.67
C GLU A 715 29.15 -26.16 -15.82
N GLY A 716 28.04 -25.74 -15.22
CA GLY A 716 27.29 -26.55 -14.27
C GLY A 716 27.93 -26.73 -12.89
N ILE A 717 29.03 -26.05 -12.56
CA ILE A 717 29.58 -25.96 -11.20
C ILE A 717 28.61 -25.23 -10.28
N PHE A 718 28.09 -24.09 -10.76
CA PHE A 718 27.07 -23.29 -10.06
C PHE A 718 25.74 -23.39 -10.82
N SER A 719 24.74 -24.05 -10.23
CA SER A 719 23.39 -24.19 -10.81
C SER A 719 22.45 -23.10 -10.30
N PHE A 720 21.73 -22.47 -11.23
CA PHE A 720 20.71 -21.44 -10.94
C PHE A 720 19.29 -21.93 -11.22
N GLN A 721 19.06 -23.24 -11.06
CA GLN A 721 17.78 -23.90 -11.35
C GLN A 721 16.56 -23.39 -10.56
N THR A 722 16.77 -22.63 -9.49
CA THR A 722 15.73 -22.06 -8.63
C THR A 722 15.22 -20.69 -9.10
N LEU A 723 15.83 -20.10 -10.13
CA LEU A 723 15.42 -18.81 -10.69
C LEU A 723 14.01 -18.88 -11.25
N GLN A 724 13.16 -17.97 -10.76
CA GLN A 724 11.77 -17.79 -11.16
C GLN A 724 11.56 -16.48 -11.93
N VAL A 725 12.24 -15.41 -11.51
CA VAL A 725 12.04 -14.06 -12.07
C VAL A 725 13.38 -13.43 -12.40
N VAL A 726 13.56 -13.02 -13.65
CA VAL A 726 14.73 -12.26 -14.11
C VAL A 726 14.26 -10.98 -14.78
N LYS A 727 14.65 -9.84 -14.22
CA LYS A 727 14.36 -8.50 -14.76
C LYS A 727 15.65 -7.77 -15.06
N VAL A 728 15.80 -7.27 -16.29
CA VAL A 728 16.96 -6.51 -16.75
C VAL A 728 16.47 -5.29 -17.49
N ASN A 729 16.73 -4.10 -16.95
CA ASN A 729 16.29 -2.84 -17.52
C ASN A 729 17.48 -1.88 -17.68
N GLU A 730 17.59 -1.24 -18.84
CA GLU A 730 18.60 -0.19 -19.12
C GLU A 730 20.06 -0.64 -18.86
N CYS A 731 20.39 -1.87 -19.27
CA CYS A 731 21.76 -2.42 -19.23
C CYS A 731 22.38 -2.39 -20.63
N GLU A 732 22.81 -1.19 -21.07
CA GLU A 732 23.13 -0.92 -22.49
C GLU A 732 24.29 -1.73 -23.06
N MET A 733 25.27 -2.12 -22.23
CA MET A 733 26.48 -2.85 -22.64
C MET A 733 26.37 -4.38 -22.51
N LEU A 734 25.20 -4.90 -22.17
CA LEU A 734 25.03 -6.32 -21.89
C LEU A 734 25.00 -7.15 -23.18
N GLU A 735 25.92 -8.11 -23.31
CA GLU A 735 26.07 -8.92 -24.55
C GLU A 735 25.13 -10.12 -24.60
N ASN A 736 24.84 -10.73 -23.44
CA ASN A 736 23.93 -11.85 -23.26
C ASN A 736 23.36 -11.88 -21.84
N ILE A 737 22.23 -12.56 -21.64
CA ILE A 737 21.62 -12.72 -20.32
C ILE A 737 22.16 -13.96 -19.62
N PHE A 738 22.10 -15.12 -20.27
CA PHE A 738 22.45 -16.40 -19.66
C PHE A 738 23.61 -17.09 -20.39
N PRO A 739 24.58 -17.66 -19.65
CA PRO A 739 25.45 -18.71 -20.18
C PRO A 739 24.65 -19.95 -20.60
N ALA A 740 25.21 -20.75 -21.52
CA ALA A 740 24.53 -21.92 -22.06
C ALA A 740 24.22 -22.96 -20.97
N SER A 741 25.18 -23.20 -20.04
CA SER A 741 24.98 -24.15 -18.95
C SER A 741 23.89 -23.70 -17.97
N VAL A 742 23.74 -22.39 -17.73
CA VAL A 742 22.70 -21.84 -16.85
C VAL A 742 21.33 -22.03 -17.48
N ALA A 743 21.18 -21.61 -18.75
CA ALA A 743 19.90 -21.66 -19.46
C ALA A 743 19.31 -23.08 -19.54
N LYS A 744 20.16 -24.11 -19.63
CA LYS A 744 19.76 -25.53 -19.67
C LYS A 744 18.96 -25.98 -18.44
N TYR A 745 19.20 -25.40 -17.27
CA TYR A 745 18.60 -25.83 -16.01
C TYR A 745 17.50 -24.90 -15.47
N LEU A 746 17.12 -23.85 -16.22
CA LEU A 746 16.07 -22.89 -15.84
C LEU A 746 14.64 -23.42 -16.05
N GLN A 747 14.31 -24.54 -15.40
CA GLN A 747 13.01 -25.20 -15.53
C GLN A 747 11.89 -24.46 -14.77
N LEU A 748 12.24 -23.69 -13.74
CA LEU A 748 11.31 -22.95 -12.88
C LEU A 748 11.14 -21.47 -13.27
N LEU A 749 11.73 -21.02 -14.38
CA LEU A 749 11.64 -19.62 -14.81
C LEU A 749 10.19 -19.30 -15.22
N GLU A 750 9.58 -18.36 -14.51
CA GLU A 750 8.19 -17.93 -14.66
C GLU A 750 8.08 -16.61 -15.44
N GLU A 751 8.98 -15.66 -15.18
CA GLU A 751 9.01 -14.33 -15.78
C GLU A 751 10.42 -13.93 -16.24
N LEU A 752 10.53 -13.52 -17.51
CA LEU A 752 11.72 -12.91 -18.09
C LEU A 752 11.35 -11.55 -18.67
N ASP A 753 11.87 -10.47 -18.08
CA ASP A 753 11.62 -9.09 -18.52
C ASP A 753 12.95 -8.40 -18.85
N ILE A 754 13.18 -8.09 -20.13
CA ILE A 754 14.40 -7.48 -20.65
C ILE A 754 14.00 -6.23 -21.44
N ARG A 755 14.47 -5.06 -21.00
CA ARG A 755 14.15 -3.78 -21.63
C ARG A 755 15.37 -2.89 -21.80
N PHE A 756 15.43 -2.16 -22.91
CA PHE A 756 16.43 -1.13 -23.19
C PHE A 756 17.90 -1.62 -23.10
N CYS A 757 18.17 -2.86 -23.54
CA CYS A 757 19.54 -3.40 -23.67
C CYS A 757 19.99 -3.29 -25.14
N ALA A 758 20.61 -2.17 -25.50
CA ALA A 758 20.85 -1.78 -26.90
C ALA A 758 21.75 -2.73 -27.70
N ILE A 759 22.79 -3.31 -27.09
CA ILE A 759 23.74 -4.18 -27.80
C ILE A 759 23.44 -5.68 -27.72
N LEU A 760 22.43 -6.09 -26.94
CA LEU A 760 22.11 -7.48 -26.69
C LEU A 760 21.75 -8.21 -27.99
N GLU A 761 22.62 -9.12 -28.45
CA GLU A 761 22.40 -9.87 -29.70
C GLU A 761 21.69 -11.21 -29.49
N THR A 762 22.00 -11.88 -28.38
CA THR A 762 21.37 -13.14 -27.99
C THR A 762 21.06 -13.19 -26.50
N ILE A 763 19.97 -13.87 -26.12
CA ILE A 763 19.62 -14.04 -24.71
C ILE A 763 20.53 -15.07 -24.05
N VAL A 764 20.89 -16.13 -24.77
CA VAL A 764 21.79 -17.19 -24.32
C VAL A 764 23.12 -17.09 -25.09
N ALA A 765 24.23 -17.18 -24.38
CA ALA A 765 25.58 -17.17 -24.96
C ALA A 765 25.89 -18.46 -25.75
N LYS A 766 26.82 -18.37 -26.71
CA LYS A 766 27.30 -19.53 -27.48
C LYS A 766 28.16 -20.45 -26.62
N GLU A 767 27.93 -21.76 -26.64
CA GLU A 767 28.84 -22.73 -26.03
C GLU A 767 30.06 -22.96 -26.95
N GLU A 768 31.28 -22.78 -26.42
CA GLU A 768 32.53 -23.00 -27.18
C GLU A 768 32.95 -24.48 -27.21
N THR A 769 32.38 -25.31 -26.32
CA THR A 769 32.80 -26.69 -26.05
C THR A 769 31.66 -27.68 -26.37
N ILE A 770 31.79 -28.37 -27.52
CA ILE A 770 31.12 -29.64 -27.95
C ILE A 770 30.00 -29.53 -29.02
N LYS A 771 30.09 -30.44 -30.00
CA LYS A 771 29.19 -30.70 -31.15
C LYS A 771 27.79 -31.26 -30.80
N ALA A 772 27.33 -31.14 -29.56
CA ALA A 772 26.06 -31.72 -29.12
C ALA A 772 24.93 -30.68 -29.20
N THR A 773 23.79 -31.06 -29.76
CA THR A 773 22.60 -30.21 -29.88
C THR A 773 22.06 -29.89 -28.48
N ILE A 774 22.28 -28.67 -27.98
CA ILE A 774 21.73 -28.20 -26.70
C ILE A 774 20.21 -28.02 -26.87
N ARG A 775 19.42 -28.60 -25.96
CA ARG A 775 17.99 -28.30 -25.83
C ARG A 775 17.79 -27.34 -24.66
N VAL A 776 17.39 -26.11 -24.95
CA VAL A 776 16.98 -25.10 -23.95
C VAL A 776 15.47 -24.95 -24.03
N ALA A 777 14.78 -25.14 -22.91
CA ALA A 777 13.33 -24.99 -22.80
C ALA A 777 12.97 -24.30 -21.47
N PHE A 778 11.93 -23.47 -21.48
CA PHE A 778 11.42 -22.77 -20.30
C PHE A 778 9.97 -23.21 -20.05
N PRO A 779 9.74 -24.38 -19.44
CA PRO A 779 8.41 -24.98 -19.37
C PRO A 779 7.40 -24.17 -18.53
N GLN A 780 7.85 -23.44 -17.51
CA GLN A 780 7.01 -22.65 -16.61
C GLN A 780 6.88 -21.17 -17.01
N LEU A 781 7.54 -20.74 -18.08
CA LEU A 781 7.58 -19.33 -18.47
C LEU A 781 6.19 -18.89 -18.93
N PHE A 782 5.53 -18.05 -18.12
CA PHE A 782 4.21 -17.53 -18.40
C PHE A 782 4.25 -16.11 -19.00
N SER A 783 5.33 -15.36 -18.73
CA SER A 783 5.52 -13.97 -19.18
C SER A 783 6.92 -13.74 -19.73
N LEU A 784 6.99 -13.28 -20.98
CA LEU A 784 8.22 -12.91 -21.67
C LEU A 784 8.09 -11.48 -22.21
N THR A 785 8.94 -10.57 -21.72
CA THR A 785 9.01 -9.18 -22.18
C THR A 785 10.40 -8.90 -22.74
N LEU A 786 10.43 -8.42 -23.97
CA LEU A 786 11.58 -8.06 -24.79
C LEU A 786 11.29 -6.69 -25.40
N GLY A 787 11.60 -5.63 -24.66
CA GLY A 787 11.29 -4.26 -25.07
C GLY A 787 12.54 -3.50 -25.51
N HIS A 788 12.48 -2.85 -26.67
CA HIS A 788 13.55 -1.93 -27.13
C HIS A 788 14.94 -2.62 -27.21
N LEU A 789 15.00 -3.80 -27.84
CA LEU A 789 16.24 -4.58 -28.04
C LEU A 789 16.63 -4.55 -29.53
N SER A 790 17.33 -3.49 -29.94
CA SER A 790 17.59 -3.20 -31.36
C SER A 790 18.39 -4.27 -32.09
N LYS A 791 19.35 -4.91 -31.42
CA LYS A 791 20.27 -5.90 -32.02
C LYS A 791 19.91 -7.35 -31.73
N LEU A 792 18.81 -7.61 -31.01
CA LEU A 792 18.43 -8.97 -30.64
C LEU A 792 18.00 -9.73 -31.89
N LYS A 793 18.82 -10.68 -32.34
CA LYS A 793 18.55 -11.50 -33.54
C LYS A 793 17.85 -12.79 -33.17
N ASN A 794 18.43 -13.52 -32.22
CA ASN A 794 18.05 -14.88 -31.86
C ASN A 794 18.15 -15.07 -30.35
N PHE A 795 17.42 -16.02 -29.78
CA PHE A 795 17.65 -16.40 -28.39
C PHE A 795 18.98 -17.14 -28.18
N TYR A 796 19.45 -17.92 -29.16
CA TYR A 796 20.70 -18.68 -29.12
C TYR A 796 21.46 -18.57 -30.45
N PRO A 797 22.80 -18.42 -30.45
CA PRO A 797 23.61 -18.31 -31.67
C PRO A 797 24.02 -19.69 -32.23
N GLY A 798 23.43 -20.15 -33.34
CA GLY A 798 23.93 -21.33 -34.09
C GLY A 798 23.04 -21.84 -35.23
N PRO A 799 23.62 -22.33 -36.36
CA PRO A 799 22.87 -22.93 -37.46
C PRO A 799 22.57 -24.41 -37.16
N GLY A 800 21.28 -24.74 -37.03
CA GLY A 800 20.79 -26.10 -36.88
C GLY A 800 20.23 -26.41 -35.49
N VAL A 801 18.89 -26.34 -35.36
CA VAL A 801 18.05 -27.08 -34.38
C VAL A 801 18.26 -26.66 -32.90
N GLN A 802 17.28 -26.20 -32.10
CA GLN A 802 15.82 -26.19 -32.20
C GLN A 802 15.27 -25.23 -31.11
N THR A 803 14.47 -24.26 -31.53
CA THR A 803 13.17 -23.92 -30.91
C THR A 803 13.05 -23.98 -29.38
N ILE A 804 13.06 -22.81 -28.75
CA ILE A 804 12.66 -22.66 -27.34
C ILE A 804 11.19 -22.99 -27.20
N GLU A 805 10.89 -23.97 -26.34
CA GLU A 805 9.53 -24.33 -25.98
C GLU A 805 9.12 -23.60 -24.69
N CYS A 806 8.11 -22.74 -24.80
CA CYS A 806 7.45 -22.05 -23.68
C CYS A 806 5.95 -22.44 -23.65
N PRO A 807 5.60 -23.68 -23.25
CA PRO A 807 4.24 -24.21 -23.35
C PRO A 807 3.20 -23.45 -22.51
N GLN A 808 3.62 -22.80 -21.41
CA GLN A 808 2.76 -22.03 -20.50
C GLN A 808 2.70 -20.54 -20.82
N LEU A 809 3.31 -20.08 -21.92
CA LEU A 809 3.43 -18.66 -22.24
C LEU A 809 2.05 -18.05 -22.52
N LYS A 810 1.67 -17.05 -21.72
CA LYS A 810 0.42 -16.29 -21.87
C LYS A 810 0.65 -14.84 -22.31
N ARG A 811 1.81 -14.27 -21.97
CA ARG A 811 2.18 -12.89 -22.29
C ARG A 811 3.50 -12.86 -23.04
N LEU A 812 3.48 -12.20 -24.20
CA LEU A 812 4.66 -11.92 -25.00
C LEU A 812 4.69 -10.44 -25.33
N ASP A 813 5.76 -9.75 -24.99
CA ASP A 813 6.04 -8.42 -25.51
C ASP A 813 7.36 -8.43 -26.25
N ALA A 814 7.34 -8.09 -27.53
CA ALA A 814 8.52 -7.98 -28.41
C ALA A 814 8.60 -6.58 -29.03
N SER A 815 8.09 -5.55 -28.34
CA SER A 815 8.04 -4.19 -28.85
C SER A 815 9.44 -3.65 -29.17
N ASN A 816 9.57 -3.00 -30.33
CA ASN A 816 10.82 -2.34 -30.76
C ASN A 816 12.06 -3.27 -30.80
N CYS A 817 11.89 -4.55 -31.14
CA CYS A 817 12.96 -5.50 -31.45
C CYS A 817 13.14 -5.67 -32.97
N HIS A 818 13.97 -4.85 -33.60
CA HIS A 818 14.04 -4.74 -35.08
C HIS A 818 14.58 -5.98 -35.80
N GLU A 819 15.60 -6.63 -35.22
CA GLU A 819 16.26 -7.78 -35.84
C GLU A 819 15.62 -9.12 -35.47
N LEU A 820 14.73 -9.14 -34.48
CA LEU A 820 14.09 -10.36 -33.99
C LEU A 820 13.03 -10.84 -34.98
N ASP A 821 13.08 -12.11 -35.36
CA ASP A 821 12.08 -12.75 -36.22
C ASP A 821 11.23 -13.74 -35.41
N LEU A 822 9.92 -13.44 -35.23
CA LEU A 822 9.01 -14.32 -34.49
C LEU A 822 8.46 -15.50 -35.31
N GLY A 823 8.92 -15.70 -36.54
CA GLY A 823 8.61 -16.90 -37.34
C GLY A 823 7.26 -16.86 -38.04
N MET A 824 6.84 -15.69 -38.53
CA MET A 824 5.55 -15.50 -39.20
C MET A 824 5.51 -15.92 -40.68
N GLU A 825 6.60 -16.42 -41.27
CA GLU A 825 6.67 -16.87 -42.67
C GLU A 825 6.27 -18.35 -42.87
N TYR A 826 5.35 -18.59 -43.82
CA TYR A 826 5.12 -19.90 -44.46
C TYR A 826 5.27 -19.73 -45.97
N GLN A 827 6.36 -20.21 -46.57
CA GLN A 827 6.43 -20.33 -48.02
C GLN A 827 5.69 -21.60 -48.46
N THR A 828 4.45 -21.45 -48.96
CA THR A 828 3.84 -22.45 -49.85
C THR A 828 4.20 -22.10 -51.29
N SER A 829 5.42 -22.43 -51.73
CA SER A 829 5.64 -22.59 -53.18
C SER A 829 5.07 -23.96 -53.57
N ARG A 830 3.81 -23.99 -54.02
CA ARG A 830 3.34 -25.07 -54.89
C ARG A 830 4.23 -25.02 -56.13
N ALA A 831 5.08 -26.03 -56.28
CA ALA A 831 5.83 -26.26 -57.50
C ALA A 831 4.83 -26.48 -58.65
N THR A 832 4.67 -25.47 -59.51
CA THR A 832 4.22 -25.69 -60.88
C THR A 832 5.43 -25.49 -61.78
N HIS A 833 5.96 -26.62 -62.24
CA HIS A 833 6.83 -26.85 -63.39
C HIS A 833 8.15 -26.06 -63.52
N GLU A 834 9.23 -26.84 -63.31
CA GLU A 834 10.40 -27.02 -64.17
C GLU A 834 11.42 -25.86 -64.40
N VAL A 835 12.65 -26.18 -63.95
CA VAL A 835 13.98 -25.76 -64.43
C VAL A 835 14.42 -24.33 -64.10
N ASP A 836 15.08 -24.16 -62.94
CA ASP A 836 16.54 -23.99 -62.91
C ASP A 836 17.06 -24.09 -61.47
N ARG A 837 18.13 -24.87 -61.27
CA ARG A 837 18.78 -25.05 -59.96
C ARG A 837 19.89 -24.01 -59.82
N GLN A 838 19.61 -22.92 -59.12
CA GLN A 838 20.62 -22.09 -58.48
C GLN A 838 20.12 -21.58 -57.13
N ASP A 839 20.82 -22.02 -56.08
CA ASP A 839 20.89 -21.48 -54.71
C ASP A 839 19.67 -20.70 -54.20
N VAL A 840 18.68 -21.43 -53.69
CA VAL A 840 17.67 -20.86 -52.78
C VAL A 840 18.01 -21.35 -51.38
N GLU A 841 18.70 -20.53 -50.60
CA GLU A 841 18.82 -20.70 -49.15
C GLU A 841 17.41 -20.69 -48.53
N ILE A 842 16.96 -21.85 -48.07
CA ILE A 842 15.71 -21.98 -47.31
C ILE A 842 15.95 -21.36 -45.92
N LYS A 843 15.58 -20.08 -45.74
CA LYS A 843 15.53 -19.44 -44.43
C LYS A 843 14.39 -20.08 -43.62
N GLN A 844 14.73 -20.99 -42.70
CA GLN A 844 13.78 -21.51 -41.70
C GLN A 844 13.61 -20.51 -40.55
N PRO A 845 12.38 -20.31 -40.03
CA PRO A 845 12.14 -19.41 -38.91
C PRO A 845 12.77 -19.94 -37.62
N VAL A 846 13.37 -19.05 -36.83
CA VAL A 846 14.16 -19.38 -35.63
C VAL A 846 13.27 -19.67 -34.40
N PHE A 847 11.99 -19.31 -34.44
CA PHE A 847 11.07 -19.34 -33.30
C PHE A 847 9.94 -20.38 -33.45
N LEU A 848 9.72 -21.22 -32.42
CA LEU A 848 8.48 -22.04 -32.27
C LEU A 848 7.48 -21.38 -31.31
N ILE A 849 7.50 -20.05 -31.16
CA ILE A 849 6.41 -19.33 -30.52
C ILE A 849 5.12 -19.64 -31.29
N GLU A 850 5.18 -20.05 -32.56
CA GLU A 850 4.05 -20.62 -33.29
C GLU A 850 3.20 -21.62 -32.47
N LYS A 851 3.80 -22.51 -31.66
CA LYS A 851 3.04 -23.42 -30.79
C LYS A 851 2.41 -22.72 -29.58
N ALA A 852 3.01 -21.63 -29.11
CA ALA A 852 2.52 -20.80 -28.01
C ALA A 852 1.53 -19.70 -28.45
N ILE A 853 1.61 -19.19 -29.70
CA ILE A 853 0.76 -18.12 -30.25
C ILE A 853 -0.73 -18.39 -30.02
N PRO A 854 -1.26 -19.61 -30.26
CA PRO A 854 -2.67 -19.90 -30.05
C PRO A 854 -3.12 -19.77 -28.58
N ASN A 855 -2.19 -19.83 -27.63
CA ASN A 855 -2.45 -19.75 -26.19
C ASN A 855 -2.14 -18.37 -25.58
N LEU A 856 -1.51 -17.45 -26.33
CA LEU A 856 -1.20 -16.10 -25.84
C LEU A 856 -2.48 -15.27 -25.64
N GLU A 857 -2.60 -14.68 -24.45
CA GLU A 857 -3.68 -13.75 -24.09
C GLU A 857 -3.26 -12.30 -24.41
N THR A 858 -1.98 -11.97 -24.23
CA THR A 858 -1.38 -10.66 -24.50
C THR A 858 -0.17 -10.80 -25.42
N MET A 859 -0.14 -10.02 -26.48
CA MET A 859 0.95 -10.01 -27.47
C MET A 859 1.31 -8.57 -27.86
N SER A 860 2.60 -8.27 -27.89
CA SER A 860 3.15 -7.04 -28.48
C SER A 860 4.20 -7.41 -29.54
N LEU A 861 4.07 -6.86 -30.75
CA LEU A 861 4.87 -7.22 -31.93
C LEU A 861 5.85 -6.12 -32.33
N ASN A 862 7.02 -6.53 -32.85
CA ASN A 862 7.98 -5.65 -33.49
C ASN A 862 7.49 -5.18 -34.88
N ASN A 863 8.21 -4.23 -35.49
CA ASN A 863 7.86 -3.65 -36.78
C ASN A 863 7.76 -4.69 -37.91
N LYS A 864 8.72 -5.62 -37.99
CA LYS A 864 8.85 -6.58 -39.09
C LYS A 864 7.68 -7.56 -39.09
N ASP A 865 7.34 -8.10 -37.93
CA ASP A 865 6.24 -9.04 -37.76
C ASP A 865 4.89 -8.33 -37.81
N THR A 866 4.82 -7.06 -37.40
CA THR A 866 3.66 -6.21 -37.65
C THR A 866 3.42 -6.02 -39.16
N LEU A 867 4.45 -5.69 -39.95
CA LEU A 867 4.32 -5.57 -41.42
C LEU A 867 3.86 -6.88 -42.06
N ARG A 868 4.39 -8.02 -41.61
CA ARG A 868 3.98 -9.34 -42.11
C ARG A 868 2.52 -9.65 -41.80
N LEU A 869 2.06 -9.33 -40.58
CA LEU A 869 0.65 -9.45 -40.19
C LEU A 869 -0.25 -8.55 -41.05
N LEU A 870 0.18 -7.32 -41.31
CA LEU A 870 -0.56 -6.33 -42.08
C LEU A 870 -0.60 -6.64 -43.59
N ASN A 871 0.46 -7.22 -44.15
CA ASN A 871 0.55 -7.56 -45.58
C ASN A 871 -0.17 -8.86 -45.97
N GLY A 872 -0.86 -9.53 -45.04
CA GLY A 872 -1.59 -10.78 -45.31
C GLY A 872 -0.70 -11.97 -45.70
N GLN A 873 0.62 -11.87 -45.47
CA GLN A 873 1.58 -12.94 -45.73
C GLN A 873 1.53 -14.07 -44.67
N SER A 874 0.72 -13.91 -43.63
CA SER A 874 0.42 -14.96 -42.65
C SER A 874 -0.67 -15.89 -43.18
N SER A 875 -0.28 -17.02 -43.77
CA SER A 875 -1.16 -17.95 -44.50
C SER A 875 -2.13 -18.79 -43.64
N SER A 876 -2.45 -18.40 -42.40
CA SER A 876 -3.50 -19.09 -41.63
C SER A 876 -4.24 -18.19 -40.65
N THR A 877 -5.51 -17.93 -40.94
CA THR A 877 -6.49 -17.27 -40.06
C THR A 877 -6.83 -18.08 -38.80
N THR A 878 -6.16 -19.21 -38.56
CA THR A 878 -6.40 -20.15 -37.45
C THR A 878 -5.44 -19.99 -36.27
N ARG A 879 -4.48 -19.05 -36.32
CA ARG A 879 -3.36 -18.97 -35.37
C ARG A 879 -3.69 -18.26 -34.05
N PHE A 880 -4.61 -17.29 -34.06
CA PHE A 880 -4.89 -16.40 -32.93
C PHE A 880 -6.26 -16.70 -32.29
N ARG A 881 -6.33 -17.68 -31.37
CA ARG A 881 -7.61 -18.14 -30.78
C ARG A 881 -7.94 -17.54 -29.41
N LYS A 882 -6.93 -17.12 -28.64
CA LYS A 882 -7.07 -16.63 -27.26
C LYS A 882 -6.55 -15.19 -27.06
N GLN A 883 -6.05 -14.52 -28.09
CA GLN A 883 -5.59 -13.13 -27.97
C GLN A 883 -6.73 -12.21 -27.54
N LYS A 884 -6.53 -11.54 -26.42
CA LYS A 884 -7.38 -10.44 -25.95
C LYS A 884 -6.71 -9.09 -26.18
N VAL A 885 -5.39 -9.01 -26.03
CA VAL A 885 -4.62 -7.77 -26.13
C VAL A 885 -3.55 -7.91 -27.21
N LEU A 886 -3.54 -6.99 -28.17
CA LEU A 886 -2.54 -6.90 -29.24
C LEU A 886 -1.96 -5.49 -29.29
N VAL A 887 -0.64 -5.35 -29.13
CA VAL A 887 0.06 -4.07 -29.30
C VAL A 887 0.98 -4.17 -30.51
N LEU A 888 0.89 -3.22 -31.41
CA LEU A 888 1.69 -3.14 -32.63
C LEU A 888 2.65 -1.95 -32.49
N SER A 889 3.95 -2.22 -32.58
CA SER A 889 4.97 -1.19 -32.62
C SER A 889 5.54 -1.04 -34.04
N PHE A 890 5.68 0.21 -34.49
CA PHE A 890 6.43 0.57 -35.70
C PHE A 890 7.49 1.61 -35.35
N LEU A 891 8.62 1.63 -36.05
CA LEU A 891 9.60 2.71 -36.03
C LEU A 891 10.04 2.90 -37.48
N ASP A 892 9.92 4.15 -37.93
CA ASP A 892 10.52 4.76 -39.11
C ASP A 892 10.57 3.95 -40.41
N ASN A 893 9.59 4.23 -41.27
CA ASN A 893 9.86 4.42 -42.70
C ASN A 893 9.20 5.74 -43.11
N GLU A 894 9.95 6.59 -43.79
CA GLU A 894 9.51 7.91 -44.29
C GLU A 894 8.42 7.82 -45.38
N GLU A 895 8.08 6.61 -45.84
CA GLU A 895 7.00 6.39 -46.79
C GLU A 895 5.70 6.09 -46.03
N ALA A 896 4.68 6.93 -46.26
CA ALA A 896 3.34 6.76 -45.69
C ALA A 896 2.72 5.43 -46.16
N VAL A 897 2.99 4.34 -45.45
CA VAL A 897 2.34 3.04 -45.67
C VAL A 897 0.89 3.19 -45.22
N ASN A 898 -0.04 2.98 -46.14
CA ASN A 898 -1.46 2.94 -45.82
C ASN A 898 -1.74 1.75 -44.86
N PHE A 899 -2.13 2.02 -43.61
CA PHE A 899 -2.34 0.97 -42.60
C PHE A 899 -3.53 0.08 -43.00
N PRO A 900 -3.32 -1.22 -43.31
CA PRO A 900 -4.37 -2.08 -43.84
C PRO A 900 -5.25 -2.63 -42.71
N TYR A 901 -5.95 -1.74 -42.00
CA TYR A 901 -6.78 -2.09 -40.85
C TYR A 901 -7.82 -3.18 -41.17
N ARG A 902 -8.37 -3.24 -42.40
CA ARG A 902 -9.33 -4.28 -42.81
C ARG A 902 -8.72 -5.69 -42.84
N LEU A 903 -7.43 -5.81 -43.15
CA LEU A 903 -6.72 -7.10 -43.06
C LEU A 903 -6.48 -7.49 -41.61
N LEU A 904 -6.15 -6.53 -40.73
CA LEU A 904 -6.06 -6.75 -39.30
C LEU A 904 -7.39 -7.27 -38.72
N LEU A 905 -8.52 -6.66 -39.11
CA LEU A 905 -9.88 -7.07 -38.71
C LEU A 905 -10.17 -8.55 -39.04
N ARG A 906 -9.64 -9.07 -40.15
CA ARG A 906 -9.80 -10.47 -40.57
C ARG A 906 -8.85 -11.43 -39.83
N SER A 907 -7.65 -10.97 -39.51
CA SER A 907 -6.57 -11.83 -38.98
C SER A 907 -6.67 -12.11 -37.48
N VAL A 908 -7.24 -11.19 -36.69
CA VAL A 908 -7.28 -11.29 -35.20
C VAL A 908 -8.66 -10.90 -34.61
N PRO A 909 -9.73 -11.68 -34.87
CA PRO A 909 -11.09 -11.29 -34.50
C PRO A 909 -11.39 -11.30 -32.98
N THR A 910 -10.57 -11.96 -32.16
CA THR A 910 -10.78 -12.10 -30.70
C THR A 910 -10.26 -10.93 -29.87
N VAL A 911 -9.53 -9.99 -30.46
CA VAL A 911 -8.86 -8.89 -29.76
C VAL A 911 -9.89 -7.91 -29.18
N GLU A 912 -9.82 -7.69 -27.87
CA GLU A 912 -10.60 -6.68 -27.13
C GLU A 912 -9.80 -5.38 -26.95
N GLU A 913 -8.47 -5.43 -27.00
CA GLU A 913 -7.60 -4.27 -26.81
C GLU A 913 -6.50 -4.20 -27.87
N LEU A 914 -6.46 -3.08 -28.61
CA LEU A 914 -5.46 -2.81 -29.65
C LEU A 914 -4.60 -1.62 -29.24
N GLY A 915 -3.29 -1.81 -29.19
CA GLY A 915 -2.31 -0.73 -29.04
C GLY A 915 -1.58 -0.46 -30.34
N LEU A 916 -1.43 0.80 -30.73
CA LEU A 916 -0.59 1.26 -31.84
C LEU A 916 0.45 2.22 -31.27
N VAL A 917 1.72 1.84 -31.32
CA VAL A 917 2.82 2.58 -30.69
C VAL A 917 3.89 2.92 -31.74
N SER A 918 4.34 4.17 -31.76
CA SER A 918 5.43 4.67 -32.62
C SER A 918 5.20 4.57 -34.15
N ILE A 919 3.97 4.33 -34.60
CA ILE A 919 3.61 4.24 -36.03
C ILE A 919 3.52 5.63 -36.70
N SER A 920 4.17 5.79 -37.85
CA SER A 920 4.15 7.01 -38.68
C SER A 920 2.97 6.99 -39.66
N LEU A 921 1.76 7.27 -39.17
CA LEU A 921 0.53 7.35 -39.97
C LEU A 921 -0.07 8.74 -39.86
N LYS A 922 -0.62 9.28 -40.95
CA LYS A 922 -1.45 10.50 -40.89
C LYS A 922 -2.84 10.24 -40.34
N GLU A 923 -3.41 9.09 -40.73
CA GLU A 923 -4.70 8.58 -40.29
C GLU A 923 -4.58 7.08 -40.03
N ILE A 924 -5.19 6.59 -38.95
CA ILE A 924 -5.23 5.14 -38.65
C ILE A 924 -6.29 4.48 -39.53
N PHE A 925 -7.34 5.24 -39.84
CA PHE A 925 -8.56 4.77 -40.48
C PHE A 925 -8.95 5.71 -41.65
N PRO A 926 -8.30 5.60 -42.82
CA PRO A 926 -8.52 6.53 -43.92
C PRO A 926 -9.85 6.32 -44.64
N SER A 927 -10.44 7.43 -45.11
CA SER A 927 -11.65 7.47 -45.93
C SER A 927 -11.31 7.26 -47.41
N GLY A 928 -11.63 6.10 -47.98
CA GLY A 928 -11.36 5.81 -49.38
C GLY A 928 -12.36 4.86 -50.04
N ARG A 929 -13.05 5.35 -51.07
CA ARG A 929 -13.68 4.52 -52.11
C ARG A 929 -12.58 3.94 -52.99
N GLN A 930 -12.13 2.71 -52.75
CA GLN A 930 -11.44 1.94 -53.79
C GLN A 930 -11.46 0.42 -53.54
N MET A 931 -11.85 -0.27 -54.61
CA MET A 931 -11.88 -1.72 -54.87
C MET A 931 -12.97 -2.51 -54.16
N GLU A 932 -14.07 -2.66 -54.90
CA GLU A 932 -14.97 -3.80 -54.86
C GLU A 932 -14.19 -5.12 -54.74
N ILE A 933 -14.11 -5.66 -53.53
CA ILE A 933 -14.09 -7.10 -53.36
C ILE A 933 -15.47 -7.42 -52.79
N GLN A 934 -16.33 -7.95 -53.66
CA GLN A 934 -17.55 -8.63 -53.24
C GLN A 934 -17.12 -9.73 -52.27
N GLU A 935 -17.39 -9.63 -50.97
CA GLU A 935 -17.36 -10.82 -50.13
C GLU A 935 -18.16 -10.67 -48.84
N GLN A 936 -18.97 -11.71 -48.62
CA GLN A 936 -19.94 -11.89 -47.57
C GLN A 936 -19.26 -12.06 -46.20
N GLY A 937 -19.85 -11.44 -45.17
CA GLY A 937 -19.56 -11.74 -43.76
C GLY A 937 -18.47 -10.86 -43.14
N THR A 938 -18.79 -9.62 -42.78
CA THR A 938 -17.94 -8.81 -41.90
C THR A 938 -17.94 -9.41 -40.50
N THR A 939 -16.94 -10.22 -40.19
CA THR A 939 -16.60 -10.57 -38.79
C THR A 939 -16.05 -9.31 -38.12
N ILE A 940 -16.89 -8.62 -37.35
CA ILE A 940 -16.56 -7.36 -36.68
C ILE A 940 -15.73 -7.66 -35.42
N MET A 941 -14.53 -7.06 -35.28
CA MET A 941 -13.76 -7.11 -34.04
C MET A 941 -14.59 -6.61 -32.84
N HIS A 942 -14.46 -7.28 -31.69
CA HIS A 942 -15.06 -6.84 -30.42
C HIS A 942 -14.13 -5.88 -29.65
N LEU A 943 -13.58 -4.87 -30.35
CA LEU A 943 -12.62 -3.94 -29.79
C LEU A 943 -13.28 -3.04 -28.73
N LYS A 944 -12.82 -3.16 -27.49
CA LYS A 944 -13.23 -2.34 -26.35
C LYS A 944 -12.20 -1.28 -25.99
N ARG A 945 -10.92 -1.50 -26.24
CA ARG A 945 -9.86 -0.54 -25.87
C ARG A 945 -8.91 -0.25 -27.02
N LEU A 946 -8.59 1.02 -27.23
CA LEU A 946 -7.64 1.49 -28.23
C LEU A 946 -6.60 2.39 -27.55
N LEU A 947 -5.33 1.99 -27.63
CA LEU A 947 -4.19 2.75 -27.13
C LEU A 947 -3.37 3.25 -28.32
N LEU A 948 -3.16 4.56 -28.40
CA LEU A 948 -2.35 5.23 -29.42
C LEU A 948 -1.22 5.96 -28.71
N ALA A 949 0.03 5.59 -28.97
CA ALA A 949 1.16 6.21 -28.27
C ALA A 949 2.31 6.56 -29.22
N ARG A 950 2.93 7.73 -29.04
CA ARG A 950 4.13 8.19 -29.76
C ARG A 950 3.99 8.19 -31.29
N LEU A 951 2.81 8.53 -31.82
CA LEU A 951 2.55 8.59 -33.27
C LEU A 951 2.89 10.00 -33.81
N PRO A 952 4.07 10.24 -34.42
CA PRO A 952 4.57 11.60 -34.64
C PRO A 952 3.86 12.34 -35.78
N ASN A 953 3.29 11.60 -36.73
CA ASN A 953 2.62 12.13 -37.92
C ASN A 953 1.10 12.02 -37.90
N LEU A 954 0.52 11.48 -36.82
CA LEU A 954 -0.93 11.33 -36.71
C LEU A 954 -1.56 12.71 -36.69
N GLU A 955 -2.34 13.03 -37.72
CA GLU A 955 -3.09 14.30 -37.83
C GLU A 955 -4.51 14.10 -37.26
N ASN A 956 -5.15 12.97 -37.59
CA ASN A 956 -6.50 12.55 -37.16
C ASN A 956 -6.57 11.03 -36.94
N ILE A 957 -7.44 10.52 -36.05
CA ILE A 957 -7.63 9.07 -35.92
C ILE A 957 -8.29 8.46 -37.17
N CYS A 958 -9.24 9.16 -37.79
CA CYS A 958 -9.97 8.71 -38.98
C CYS A 958 -10.26 9.83 -39.99
N GLY A 959 -10.42 9.46 -41.26
CA GLY A 959 -10.74 10.37 -42.36
C GLY A 959 -12.24 10.72 -42.47
N GLU A 960 -12.55 11.84 -43.12
CA GLU A 960 -13.92 12.33 -43.31
C GLU A 960 -14.75 11.39 -44.22
N GLY A 961 -15.89 10.91 -43.71
CA GLY A 961 -16.80 10.00 -44.45
C GLY A 961 -16.41 8.52 -44.38
N SER A 962 -15.68 8.08 -43.35
CA SER A 962 -15.35 6.65 -43.14
C SER A 962 -16.54 5.80 -42.67
N GLU A 963 -16.70 4.57 -43.18
CA GLU A 963 -17.78 3.63 -42.81
C GLU A 963 -17.57 2.94 -41.43
N LEU A 964 -16.84 3.59 -40.51
CA LEU A 964 -16.29 2.96 -39.31
C LEU A 964 -17.09 3.22 -38.02
N ASP A 965 -18.19 3.96 -38.10
CA ASP A 965 -19.07 4.26 -36.97
C ASP A 965 -19.40 3.02 -36.10
N PRO A 966 -19.71 1.83 -36.65
CA PRO A 966 -20.06 0.67 -35.82
C PRO A 966 -18.92 0.12 -34.94
N LEU A 967 -17.65 0.35 -35.30
CA LEU A 967 -16.49 -0.11 -34.53
C LEU A 967 -16.16 0.84 -33.38
N LEU A 968 -16.17 2.15 -33.65
CA LEU A 968 -15.89 3.18 -32.65
C LEU A 968 -17.03 3.31 -31.63
N GLU A 969 -18.27 2.98 -32.01
CA GLU A 969 -19.40 2.93 -31.08
C GLU A 969 -19.24 1.89 -29.97
N LYS A 970 -18.50 0.80 -30.20
CA LYS A 970 -18.27 -0.27 -29.22
C LYS A 970 -17.10 0.01 -28.29
N LEU A 971 -16.28 1.01 -28.60
CA LEU A 971 -15.06 1.32 -27.84
C LEU A 971 -15.44 1.85 -26.45
N GLU A 972 -14.86 1.25 -25.40
CA GLU A 972 -15.03 1.60 -23.99
C GLU A 972 -13.86 2.47 -23.48
N THR A 973 -12.66 2.34 -24.05
CA THR A 973 -11.46 3.09 -23.63
C THR A 973 -10.63 3.56 -24.83
N LEU A 974 -10.26 4.84 -24.83
CA LEU A 974 -9.37 5.46 -25.80
C LEU A 974 -8.26 6.23 -25.07
N CYS A 975 -7.01 5.81 -25.29
CA CYS A 975 -5.83 6.47 -24.73
C CYS A 975 -4.96 6.99 -25.88
N VAL A 976 -4.59 8.28 -25.86
CA VAL A 976 -3.77 8.94 -26.90
C VAL A 976 -2.62 9.70 -26.26
N TRP A 977 -1.40 9.18 -26.37
CA TRP A 977 -0.23 9.69 -25.65
C TRP A 977 0.90 10.08 -26.61
N GLU A 978 1.53 11.23 -26.39
CA GLU A 978 2.74 11.66 -27.11
C GLU A 978 2.58 11.73 -28.65
N CYS A 979 1.38 12.02 -29.14
CA CYS A 979 1.10 12.24 -30.57
C CYS A 979 1.33 13.71 -30.95
N SER A 980 2.55 14.03 -31.39
CA SER A 980 2.99 15.42 -31.55
C SER A 980 2.30 16.18 -32.69
N SER A 981 1.87 15.52 -33.76
CA SER A 981 1.18 16.17 -34.89
C SER A 981 -0.35 16.14 -34.84
N LEU A 982 -0.96 15.58 -33.79
CA LEU A 982 -2.41 15.43 -33.70
C LEU A 982 -3.08 16.80 -33.68
N ILE A 983 -3.99 17.06 -34.64
CA ILE A 983 -4.67 18.36 -34.82
C ILE A 983 -6.07 18.31 -34.20
N LYS A 984 -6.83 17.24 -34.48
CA LYS A 984 -8.15 16.94 -33.92
C LYS A 984 -8.25 15.43 -33.63
N LEU A 985 -9.07 15.03 -32.66
CA LEU A 985 -9.19 13.60 -32.30
C LEU A 985 -9.84 12.80 -33.43
N VAL A 986 -11.03 13.23 -33.86
CA VAL A 986 -11.84 12.62 -34.93
C VAL A 986 -12.65 13.70 -35.67
N PRO A 987 -13.12 13.46 -36.90
CA PRO A 987 -14.10 14.31 -37.58
C PRO A 987 -15.44 14.38 -36.85
N SER A 988 -16.21 15.45 -37.09
CA SER A 988 -17.52 15.69 -36.47
C SER A 988 -18.59 14.64 -36.80
N THR A 989 -18.39 13.83 -37.85
CA THR A 989 -19.32 12.76 -38.22
C THR A 989 -19.25 11.53 -37.30
N VAL A 990 -18.21 11.42 -36.46
CA VAL A 990 -17.92 10.22 -35.67
C VAL A 990 -18.62 10.24 -34.31
N SER A 991 -19.15 9.08 -33.90
CA SER A 991 -19.88 8.87 -32.65
C SER A 991 -19.26 7.78 -31.76
N PHE A 992 -19.03 8.10 -30.48
CA PHE A 992 -18.48 7.23 -29.43
C PHE A 992 -19.55 6.86 -28.38
N LYS A 993 -20.45 5.92 -28.71
CA LYS A 993 -21.61 5.60 -27.84
C LYS A 993 -21.24 4.95 -26.50
N ASN A 994 -20.24 4.06 -26.47
CA ASN A 994 -19.90 3.29 -25.26
C ASN A 994 -18.61 3.75 -24.56
N LEU A 995 -17.99 4.84 -25.02
CA LEU A 995 -16.68 5.25 -24.51
C LEU A 995 -16.81 5.72 -23.06
N ALA A 996 -16.19 4.98 -22.14
CA ALA A 996 -16.16 5.26 -20.71
C ALA A 996 -14.89 6.02 -20.30
N VAL A 997 -13.75 5.75 -20.93
CA VAL A 997 -12.47 6.39 -20.57
C VAL A 997 -11.83 7.04 -21.80
N LEU A 998 -11.53 8.32 -21.70
CA LEU A 998 -10.75 9.09 -22.68
C LEU A 998 -9.56 9.74 -21.98
N GLU A 999 -8.35 9.32 -22.33
CA GLU A 999 -7.11 9.88 -21.78
C GLU A 999 -6.20 10.40 -22.89
N ILE A 1000 -5.76 11.66 -22.77
CA ILE A 1000 -4.94 12.35 -23.76
C ILE A 1000 -3.76 12.99 -23.05
N LYS A 1001 -2.55 12.67 -23.49
CA LYS A 1001 -1.32 13.12 -22.83
C LYS A 1001 -0.30 13.62 -23.84
N ASN A 1002 0.32 14.77 -23.57
CA ASN A 1002 1.48 15.29 -24.30
C ASN A 1002 1.30 15.34 -25.83
N CYS A 1003 0.13 15.77 -26.31
CA CYS A 1003 -0.16 15.95 -27.74
C CYS A 1003 0.14 17.39 -28.17
N GLY A 1004 1.03 17.56 -29.16
CA GLY A 1004 1.77 18.81 -29.38
C GLY A 1004 1.11 19.85 -30.29
N LYS A 1005 0.27 19.42 -31.24
CA LYS A 1005 -0.44 20.29 -32.20
C LYS A 1005 -1.95 20.38 -31.96
N LEU A 1006 -2.42 19.80 -30.86
CA LEU A 1006 -3.83 19.69 -30.55
C LEU A 1006 -4.33 21.03 -30.01
N VAL A 1007 -4.97 21.83 -30.88
CA VAL A 1007 -5.55 23.13 -30.51
C VAL A 1007 -6.94 22.95 -29.90
N ASN A 1008 -7.74 22.05 -30.49
CA ASN A 1008 -9.07 21.69 -30.03
C ASN A 1008 -9.23 20.16 -30.00
N LEU A 1009 -10.00 19.62 -29.04
CA LEU A 1009 -10.13 18.17 -28.91
C LEU A 1009 -11.30 17.57 -29.70
N LEU A 1010 -12.53 18.07 -29.51
CA LEU A 1010 -13.77 17.50 -30.06
C LEU A 1010 -14.65 18.56 -30.75
N ALA A 1011 -15.39 18.13 -31.76
CA ALA A 1011 -16.55 18.86 -32.27
C ALA A 1011 -17.80 18.62 -31.39
N PRO A 1012 -18.79 19.53 -31.36
CA PRO A 1012 -20.02 19.39 -30.58
C PRO A 1012 -20.76 18.07 -30.81
N SER A 1013 -20.94 17.67 -32.07
CA SER A 1013 -21.60 16.41 -32.46
C SER A 1013 -20.93 15.17 -31.87
N THR A 1014 -19.60 15.12 -31.89
CA THR A 1014 -18.81 14.03 -31.30
C THR A 1014 -18.87 14.07 -29.77
N ALA A 1015 -18.75 15.25 -29.16
CA ALA A 1015 -18.89 15.40 -27.71
C ALA A 1015 -20.27 14.93 -27.21
N LYS A 1016 -21.34 15.21 -27.96
CA LYS A 1016 -22.71 14.75 -27.67
C LYS A 1016 -22.85 13.23 -27.67
N SER A 1017 -22.02 12.52 -28.43
CA SER A 1017 -22.03 11.05 -28.46
C SER A 1017 -21.41 10.40 -27.20
N LEU A 1018 -20.55 11.12 -26.47
CA LEU A 1018 -19.79 10.64 -25.30
C LEU A 1018 -20.64 10.53 -24.02
N ALA A 1019 -21.90 10.11 -24.12
CA ALA A 1019 -22.82 10.05 -23.00
C ALA A 1019 -22.42 9.01 -21.92
N GLN A 1020 -21.61 8.00 -22.26
CA GLN A 1020 -21.15 6.96 -21.32
C GLN A 1020 -19.78 7.28 -20.68
N LEU A 1021 -19.17 8.42 -21.03
CA LEU A 1021 -17.83 8.78 -20.56
C LEU A 1021 -17.84 8.98 -19.05
N THR A 1022 -17.03 8.20 -18.32
CA THR A 1022 -16.82 8.26 -16.86
C THR A 1022 -15.53 8.96 -16.46
N ILE A 1023 -14.49 8.86 -17.29
CA ILE A 1023 -13.17 9.46 -17.02
C ILE A 1023 -12.70 10.24 -18.25
N LEU A 1024 -12.40 11.53 -18.07
CA LEU A 1024 -11.74 12.38 -19.04
C LEU A 1024 -10.45 12.93 -18.44
N ARG A 1025 -9.30 12.58 -19.02
CA ARG A 1025 -7.98 13.03 -18.55
C ARG A 1025 -7.23 13.70 -19.69
N ILE A 1026 -6.81 14.95 -19.51
CA ILE A 1026 -5.99 15.70 -20.46
C ILE A 1026 -4.77 16.26 -19.72
N VAL A 1027 -3.58 15.87 -20.15
CA VAL A 1027 -2.32 16.17 -19.44
C VAL A 1027 -1.26 16.67 -20.42
N GLU A 1028 -0.55 17.75 -20.09
CA GLU A 1028 0.63 18.25 -20.83
C GLU A 1028 0.42 18.56 -22.33
N CYS A 1029 -0.82 18.81 -22.77
CA CYS A 1029 -1.12 19.28 -24.13
C CYS A 1029 -0.94 20.79 -24.21
N LYS A 1030 0.25 21.24 -24.62
CA LYS A 1030 0.72 22.61 -24.37
C LYS A 1030 -0.02 23.72 -25.10
N ILE A 1031 -0.50 23.47 -26.32
CA ILE A 1031 -1.16 24.48 -27.16
C ILE A 1031 -2.69 24.33 -27.20
N LEU A 1032 -3.26 23.44 -26.39
CA LEU A 1032 -4.70 23.21 -26.35
C LEU A 1032 -5.38 24.46 -25.80
N GLU A 1033 -6.18 25.13 -26.62
CA GLU A 1033 -6.88 26.38 -26.28
C GLU A 1033 -8.29 26.10 -25.75
N GLU A 1034 -9.01 25.17 -26.39
CA GLU A 1034 -10.37 24.74 -26.02
C GLU A 1034 -10.53 23.21 -26.11
N VAL A 1035 -11.36 22.61 -25.26
CA VAL A 1035 -11.62 21.14 -25.35
C VAL A 1035 -12.69 20.85 -26.41
N ILE A 1036 -13.75 21.66 -26.49
CA ILE A 1036 -14.85 21.48 -27.47
C ILE A 1036 -15.02 22.76 -28.30
N THR A 1037 -14.98 22.62 -29.63
CA THR A 1037 -15.14 23.74 -30.59
C THR A 1037 -16.56 24.30 -30.61
N ASN A 1038 -16.71 25.52 -31.14
CA ASN A 1038 -17.99 26.16 -31.40
C ASN A 1038 -18.31 26.10 -32.90
N ASP A 1039 -18.99 25.03 -33.31
CA ASP A 1039 -19.63 24.94 -34.62
C ASP A 1039 -21.15 25.06 -34.42
N GLU A 1040 -21.89 25.50 -35.45
CA GLU A 1040 -23.29 26.01 -35.45
C GLU A 1040 -24.39 25.07 -34.88
N ASP A 1041 -24.05 23.99 -34.19
CA ASP A 1041 -24.99 23.09 -33.53
C ASP A 1041 -25.54 23.69 -32.23
N GLU A 1042 -26.82 24.09 -32.27
CA GLU A 1042 -27.59 24.64 -31.15
C GLU A 1042 -27.97 23.61 -30.04
N ASP A 1043 -27.34 22.44 -30.03
CA ASP A 1043 -27.75 21.31 -29.21
C ASP A 1043 -26.98 21.16 -27.90
N GLU A 1044 -27.72 20.85 -26.83
CA GLU A 1044 -27.18 20.64 -25.49
C GLU A 1044 -26.27 19.38 -25.39
N ILE A 1045 -25.03 19.55 -24.92
CA ILE A 1045 -24.02 18.50 -24.72
C ILE A 1045 -24.02 18.06 -23.26
N GLU A 1046 -24.35 16.79 -23.01
CA GLU A 1046 -24.47 16.24 -21.66
C GLU A 1046 -23.56 15.02 -21.44
N PHE A 1047 -22.55 15.17 -20.59
CA PHE A 1047 -21.68 14.09 -20.13
C PHE A 1047 -22.31 13.34 -18.94
N ARG A 1048 -23.28 12.46 -19.23
CA ARG A 1048 -24.18 11.79 -18.26
C ARG A 1048 -23.53 10.92 -17.17
N HIS A 1049 -22.33 10.42 -17.42
CA HIS A 1049 -21.67 9.50 -16.50
C HIS A 1049 -20.28 9.97 -16.07
N LEU A 1050 -19.84 11.18 -16.46
CA LEU A 1050 -18.48 11.63 -16.23
C LEU A 1050 -18.27 11.89 -14.74
N GLN A 1051 -17.46 11.06 -14.08
CA GLN A 1051 -17.13 11.05 -12.66
C GLN A 1051 -15.79 11.72 -12.34
N PHE A 1052 -14.80 11.52 -13.21
CA PHE A 1052 -13.45 12.05 -13.01
C PHE A 1052 -13.00 12.90 -14.21
N LEU A 1053 -12.64 14.16 -13.94
CA LEU A 1053 -12.14 15.12 -14.93
C LEU A 1053 -10.79 15.64 -14.45
N VAL A 1054 -9.75 15.40 -15.22
CA VAL A 1054 -8.37 15.76 -14.85
C VAL A 1054 -7.75 16.59 -15.97
N LEU A 1055 -7.40 17.84 -15.66
CA LEU A 1055 -6.75 18.80 -16.56
C LEU A 1055 -5.44 19.25 -15.91
N LEU A 1056 -4.30 18.74 -16.39
CA LEU A 1056 -2.99 18.99 -15.76
C LEU A 1056 -1.99 19.57 -16.75
N TYR A 1057 -1.32 20.65 -16.36
CA TYR A 1057 -0.22 21.29 -17.09
C TYR A 1057 -0.60 21.69 -18.53
N LEU A 1058 -1.73 22.40 -18.68
CA LEU A 1058 -2.26 22.92 -19.96
C LEU A 1058 -2.11 24.46 -20.01
N PRO A 1059 -0.94 25.01 -20.37
CA PRO A 1059 -0.64 26.44 -20.24
C PRO A 1059 -1.50 27.36 -21.11
N GLU A 1060 -1.92 26.89 -22.29
CA GLU A 1060 -2.71 27.66 -23.26
C GLU A 1060 -4.22 27.46 -23.15
N LEU A 1061 -4.69 26.61 -22.23
CA LEU A 1061 -6.13 26.32 -22.10
C LEU A 1061 -6.86 27.55 -21.54
N ILE A 1062 -7.73 28.16 -22.34
CA ILE A 1062 -8.49 29.37 -21.98
C ILE A 1062 -9.83 28.99 -21.34
N ARG A 1063 -10.53 28.01 -21.94
CA ARG A 1063 -11.87 27.57 -21.53
C ARG A 1063 -12.13 26.11 -21.91
N PHE A 1064 -13.11 25.46 -21.28
CA PHE A 1064 -13.48 24.09 -21.63
C PHE A 1064 -14.24 24.01 -22.96
N SER A 1065 -15.17 24.94 -23.20
CA SER A 1065 -15.84 25.14 -24.50
C SER A 1065 -16.24 26.61 -24.64
N SER A 1066 -16.30 27.09 -25.88
CA SER A 1066 -16.78 28.42 -26.25
C SER A 1066 -18.32 28.55 -26.34
N ALA A 1067 -19.05 27.43 -26.38
CA ALA A 1067 -20.51 27.41 -26.38
C ALA A 1067 -21.05 27.55 -24.94
N ASN A 1068 -21.37 28.79 -24.55
CA ASN A 1068 -21.73 29.16 -23.17
C ASN A 1068 -23.04 28.56 -22.60
N TRP A 1069 -23.88 27.85 -23.38
CA TRP A 1069 -25.26 27.56 -22.98
C TRP A 1069 -25.70 26.08 -23.06
N ALA A 1070 -24.77 25.13 -23.16
CA ALA A 1070 -25.11 23.73 -23.48
C ALA A 1070 -24.34 22.63 -22.74
N LEU A 1071 -23.32 22.92 -21.92
CA LEU A 1071 -22.52 21.86 -21.26
C LEU A 1071 -23.08 21.43 -19.91
N LYS A 1072 -23.51 20.17 -19.84
CA LYS A 1072 -23.99 19.53 -18.62
C LYS A 1072 -23.06 18.42 -18.22
N PHE A 1073 -22.63 18.47 -16.97
CA PHE A 1073 -21.84 17.40 -16.41
C PHE A 1073 -22.62 16.77 -15.25
N ALA A 1074 -22.63 15.45 -15.25
CA ALA A 1074 -23.58 14.69 -14.48
C ALA A 1074 -23.26 14.26 -13.08
N GLN A 1075 -22.22 13.45 -13.03
CA GLN A 1075 -21.88 12.55 -11.95
C GLN A 1075 -20.44 12.82 -11.52
N LEU A 1076 -19.84 13.95 -11.92
CA LEU A 1076 -18.45 14.32 -11.62
C LEU A 1076 -18.36 14.55 -10.13
N THR A 1077 -17.70 13.61 -9.49
CA THR A 1077 -17.33 13.67 -8.08
C THR A 1077 -16.05 14.46 -7.94
N ASP A 1078 -15.10 14.26 -8.86
CA ASP A 1078 -13.73 14.73 -8.75
C ASP A 1078 -13.28 15.47 -10.01
N ALA A 1079 -12.90 16.73 -9.83
CA ALA A 1079 -12.31 17.57 -10.85
C ALA A 1079 -10.94 18.07 -10.37
N ILE A 1080 -9.87 17.72 -11.06
CA ILE A 1080 -8.51 18.13 -10.73
C ILE A 1080 -7.97 19.00 -11.85
N VAL A 1081 -7.83 20.29 -11.59
CA VAL A 1081 -7.22 21.27 -12.50
C VAL A 1081 -5.95 21.81 -11.87
N LYS A 1082 -4.78 21.61 -12.51
CA LYS A 1082 -3.48 22.08 -11.99
C LYS A 1082 -2.58 22.51 -13.14
N GLY A 1083 -1.89 23.65 -13.00
CA GLY A 1083 -0.96 24.12 -14.03
C GLY A 1083 -1.63 24.60 -15.32
N CYS A 1084 -2.82 25.21 -15.23
CA CYS A 1084 -3.57 25.79 -16.36
C CYS A 1084 -3.75 27.32 -16.15
N PRO A 1085 -2.69 28.14 -16.25
CA PRO A 1085 -2.68 29.56 -15.87
C PRO A 1085 -3.56 30.48 -16.71
N LYS A 1086 -3.82 30.18 -17.99
CA LYS A 1086 -4.67 30.98 -18.88
C LYS A 1086 -6.16 30.66 -18.79
N MET A 1087 -6.53 29.69 -17.95
CA MET A 1087 -7.92 29.25 -17.85
C MET A 1087 -8.72 30.32 -17.11
N GLU A 1088 -9.43 31.16 -17.87
CA GLU A 1088 -10.22 32.27 -17.34
C GLU A 1088 -11.56 31.78 -16.76
N VAL A 1089 -12.15 30.78 -17.39
CA VAL A 1089 -13.48 30.26 -17.05
C VAL A 1089 -13.49 28.73 -17.18
N PHE A 1090 -13.85 28.05 -16.09
CA PHE A 1090 -14.12 26.60 -16.11
C PHE A 1090 -15.51 26.30 -16.67
N LEU A 1091 -16.53 27.04 -16.21
CA LEU A 1091 -17.92 27.12 -16.70
C LEU A 1091 -18.45 28.53 -16.37
N MET A 1092 -19.20 29.20 -17.28
CA MET A 1092 -19.63 30.59 -17.08
C MET A 1092 -20.88 30.79 -16.19
N ASP A 1093 -21.58 29.73 -15.79
CA ASP A 1093 -22.73 29.86 -14.87
C ASP A 1093 -22.67 28.79 -13.78
N PHE A 1094 -22.64 29.24 -12.52
CA PHE A 1094 -22.83 28.45 -11.29
C PHE A 1094 -23.76 29.18 -10.33
#